data_AF-A0A1H5XZZ4-F1
#
_entry.id   AF-A0A1H5XZZ4-F1
#
_cell.length_a   1.000
_cell.length_b   1.000
_cell.length_c   1.000
_cell.angle_alpha   90.00
_cell.angle_beta   90.00
_cell.angle_gamma   90.00
#
_symmetry.space_group_name_H-M   'P 1'
#
loop_
_entity.id
_entity.type
_entity.pdbx_description
1 polymer ?
#
loop_
_entity_poly.entity_id
_entity_poly.type
_entity_poly.pdbx_seq_one_letter_code
_entity_poly.pdbx_strand_id
1 'polypeptide(L)'
;MRVAGKGLLAGARPVTFSFDGVRYRGLEGDTLASALLANGVRLVGRSFKYHRPRGVLTAGSEEPNALLTIGRGAGQEPNVRATVQEIYDGLEARSQNRWPSLGFDLLSVNDLAAPFLGAGFYYKTFMWPKSFWEKVYEPLIRRSAGLGALSREANPDRYEKAFAFCDVLVIGGGPAGLMAALAAGRAGADVILADEDARMGGRALAESWEIGGRSAHLWVDDVLAELAAMENVRLMPRTCVVGAYDQGTYGALERVGQHLPRSGSARPVECFWRIVARRAVLAAGALERPVAFRNNDRPGIMMAGAVRAYLNRWGVAPGRRVAVFGNNDDAHRTARDLVAAGVHVAGLIDSRHDAPRARDFRVWRGAVVCDSAGRKGLENITIRTARGKEKLQADCLAMSGGWNPSVHLACHMNGRPVWRRDIAAFVPLPGAVPGLEAVGAANGAFSTAACLREGAEAGARAAEALGFGAAVPDLPEAEDDPCRIAPLWSVPGRGRAWLDFQNDVTVKDVKQAAAENFRSVEHMKRYTTQGMATDQGKNSNVAALAVLADATGRSIPETGTTTFRPPYSPVSIAALGAGAQGKGFAPERFSTSHAASVEHGAPMIEAGLWYRPSYFPKPGETHWRQSCDREVRMVREAVGVCDVSTLGKIDLQGPDVGAFLDFVYTNTFSTLKVGRVRYGLMLREDGFVMDDGTCARLGENRWLMTTTTAAAGEVMRHLEWVHQALRPDLDLRFVSVTEQWAQFAVAGPKARELLNGLLDAPLAQADWPFMACGAVSVLGVRGRLFRISFSGEQGYEIAVPARFGDSLFRELVARAEALGGGPYGMEALNVLRIEKGFITHAEIHGRTTAYDIGMQGMVSEKKDCIGKTLSQRAGLMDPDRERLVGLKPVGAVKQITAGAHLFNRGEAPVRVNDQGYVTSVGFSPTLGHMIGLAFLRRGPERIGEVVRLVDHLRGIDTECEVVNPVFYDPEGGRMRG
;
A
#
# COMPACT_ATOMS: atom_id res chain seq x y z
N MET A 1 -5.62 33.25 -23.17
CA MET A 1 -5.68 34.70 -22.87
C MET A 1 -6.91 34.97 -22.03
N ARG A 2 -6.82 35.84 -21.01
CA ARG A 2 -7.98 36.20 -20.19
C ARG A 2 -8.92 37.15 -20.94
N VAL A 3 -10.22 36.91 -20.84
CA VAL A 3 -11.31 37.72 -21.41
C VAL A 3 -11.84 38.62 -20.31
N ALA A 4 -11.83 39.94 -20.53
CA ALA A 4 -12.27 40.91 -19.52
C ALA A 4 -13.75 40.70 -19.15
N GLY A 5 -14.07 40.74 -17.86
CA GLY A 5 -15.45 40.59 -17.37
C GLY A 5 -16.06 39.19 -17.47
N LYS A 6 -15.29 38.17 -17.89
CA LYS A 6 -15.74 36.77 -18.01
C LYS A 6 -15.05 35.89 -16.95
N GLY A 7 -15.70 34.80 -16.56
CA GLY A 7 -15.19 33.84 -15.59
C GLY A 7 -15.77 34.05 -14.19
N LEU A 8 -15.66 33.01 -13.35
CA LEU A 8 -16.15 33.00 -11.97
C LEU A 8 -15.12 33.55 -10.95
N LEU A 9 -13.92 33.92 -11.42
CA LEU A 9 -12.83 34.46 -10.59
C LEU A 9 -12.79 35.99 -10.60
N ALA A 10 -13.92 36.65 -10.86
CA ALA A 10 -14.02 38.10 -10.80
C ALA A 10 -13.71 38.57 -9.37
N GLY A 11 -12.78 39.52 -9.22
CA GLY A 11 -12.35 40.03 -7.92
C GLY A 11 -11.38 39.13 -7.14
N ALA A 12 -10.99 37.98 -7.68
CA ALA A 12 -10.00 37.10 -7.04
C ALA A 12 -8.61 37.77 -6.95
N ARG A 13 -7.89 37.45 -5.87
CA ARG A 13 -6.57 38.02 -5.60
C ARG A 13 -5.53 37.51 -6.62
N PRO A 14 -4.61 38.37 -7.12
CA PRO A 14 -3.51 37.93 -7.96
C PRO A 14 -2.54 36.99 -7.23
N VAL A 15 -2.06 35.97 -7.92
CA VAL A 15 -1.11 34.96 -7.43
C VAL A 15 0.09 34.86 -8.37
N THR A 16 1.30 34.73 -7.82
CA THR A 16 2.52 34.54 -8.62
C THR A 16 2.99 33.09 -8.55
N PHE A 17 3.34 32.52 -9.70
CA PHE A 17 3.90 31.17 -9.78
C PHE A 17 5.02 31.12 -10.83
N SER A 18 5.76 30.02 -10.90
CA SER A 18 6.77 29.80 -11.95
C SER A 18 6.57 28.50 -12.70
N PHE A 19 6.87 28.53 -13.99
CA PHE A 19 6.87 27.36 -14.87
C PHE A 19 8.15 27.36 -15.71
N ASP A 20 8.93 26.28 -15.61
CA ASP A 20 10.24 26.15 -16.27
C ASP A 20 11.19 27.34 -15.99
N GLY A 21 11.14 27.88 -14.77
CA GLY A 21 11.97 29.01 -14.33
C GLY A 21 11.48 30.40 -14.76
N VAL A 22 10.41 30.48 -15.54
CA VAL A 22 9.77 31.75 -15.92
C VAL A 22 8.63 32.05 -14.95
N ARG A 23 8.56 33.29 -14.47
CA ARG A 23 7.53 33.77 -13.54
C ARG A 23 6.29 34.23 -14.31
N TYR A 24 5.12 33.81 -13.84
CA TYR A 24 3.81 34.14 -14.40
C TYR A 24 2.87 34.68 -13.31
N ARG A 25 1.77 35.29 -13.73
CA ARG A 25 0.69 35.75 -12.85
C ARG A 25 -0.61 35.00 -13.17
N GLY A 26 -1.34 34.60 -12.13
CA GLY A 26 -2.69 34.07 -12.23
C GLY A 26 -3.59 34.69 -11.18
N LEU A 27 -4.78 34.12 -11.00
CA LEU A 27 -5.72 34.49 -9.96
C LEU A 27 -5.90 33.32 -8.99
N GLU A 28 -6.16 33.61 -7.73
CA GLU A 28 -6.57 32.59 -6.76
C GLU A 28 -7.82 31.83 -7.29
N GLY A 29 -7.80 30.50 -7.23
CA GLY A 29 -8.80 29.63 -7.86
C GLY A 29 -8.50 29.23 -9.32
N ASP A 30 -7.45 29.79 -9.95
CA ASP A 30 -6.92 29.22 -11.18
C ASP A 30 -6.29 27.86 -10.92
N THR A 31 -6.41 26.97 -11.91
CA THR A 31 -5.54 25.81 -12.02
C THR A 31 -4.26 26.21 -12.74
N LEU A 32 -3.20 25.42 -12.60
CA LEU A 32 -1.95 25.65 -13.31
C LEU A 32 -2.16 25.67 -14.83
N ALA A 33 -3.08 24.85 -15.35
CA ALA A 33 -3.47 24.88 -16.76
C ALA A 33 -4.20 26.17 -17.15
N SER A 34 -5.22 26.62 -16.39
CA SER A 34 -5.95 27.85 -16.71
C SER A 34 -5.04 29.07 -16.65
N ALA A 35 -4.13 29.12 -15.67
CA ALA A 35 -3.16 30.19 -15.52
C ALA A 35 -2.12 30.20 -16.66
N LEU A 36 -1.60 29.05 -17.08
CA LEU A 36 -0.69 28.96 -18.22
C LEU A 36 -1.36 29.40 -19.52
N LEU A 37 -2.60 28.97 -19.78
CA LEU A 37 -3.38 29.40 -20.93
C LEU A 37 -3.72 30.90 -20.88
N ALA A 38 -4.00 31.45 -19.71
CA ALA A 38 -4.23 32.88 -19.51
C ALA A 38 -3.00 33.71 -19.95
N ASN A 39 -1.79 33.20 -19.67
CA ASN A 39 -0.50 33.79 -20.06
C ASN A 39 -0.04 33.42 -21.47
N GLY A 40 -0.87 32.73 -22.28
CA GLY A 40 -0.56 32.39 -23.66
C GLY A 40 0.43 31.23 -23.84
N VAL A 41 0.70 30.47 -22.77
CA VAL A 41 1.56 29.28 -22.83
C VAL A 41 0.76 28.12 -23.42
N ARG A 42 1.12 27.69 -24.63
CA ARG A 42 0.45 26.58 -25.36
C ARG A 42 1.20 25.26 -25.24
N LEU A 43 2.53 25.33 -25.25
CA LEU A 43 3.41 24.18 -25.13
C LEU A 43 3.71 23.94 -23.65
N VAL A 44 3.25 22.80 -23.12
CA VAL A 44 3.39 22.47 -21.68
C VAL A 44 4.22 21.21 -21.45
N GLY A 45 4.32 20.33 -22.45
CA GLY A 45 5.03 19.07 -22.33
C GLY A 45 5.45 18.47 -23.68
N ARG A 46 6.03 17.27 -23.59
CA ARG A 46 6.51 16.48 -24.73
C ARG A 46 5.94 15.07 -24.63
N SER A 47 5.58 14.51 -25.78
CA SER A 47 5.02 13.16 -25.84
C SER A 47 6.04 12.10 -25.39
N PHE A 48 5.55 11.00 -24.83
CA PHE A 48 6.37 9.98 -24.20
C PHE A 48 7.47 9.41 -25.11
N LYS A 49 7.10 8.94 -26.31
CA LYS A 49 7.97 8.17 -27.20
C LYS A 49 8.62 9.04 -28.27
N TYR A 50 7.82 9.92 -28.86
CA TYR A 50 8.24 10.70 -30.04
C TYR A 50 8.70 12.13 -29.70
N HIS A 51 8.62 12.55 -28.43
CA HIS A 51 8.95 13.91 -27.99
C HIS A 51 8.23 15.00 -28.81
N ARG A 52 7.01 14.71 -29.25
CA ARG A 52 6.19 15.66 -29.99
C ARG A 52 5.70 16.77 -29.05
N PRO A 53 5.65 18.03 -29.50
CA PRO A 53 5.11 19.13 -28.70
C PRO A 53 3.68 18.82 -28.26
N ARG A 54 3.38 18.93 -26.96
CA ARG A 54 2.02 18.73 -26.40
C ARG A 54 1.54 19.96 -25.63
N GLY A 55 0.25 20.22 -25.75
CA GLY A 55 -0.49 21.26 -25.03
C GLY A 55 -1.51 20.65 -24.08
N VAL A 56 -2.14 21.50 -23.27
CA VAL A 56 -3.33 21.14 -22.47
C VAL A 56 -4.41 20.60 -23.41
N LEU A 57 -5.04 19.47 -23.06
CA LEU A 57 -6.11 18.86 -23.87
C LEU A 57 -7.49 19.00 -23.22
N THR A 58 -7.57 18.95 -21.90
CA THR A 58 -8.79 18.78 -21.11
C THR A 58 -8.85 19.80 -19.96
N ALA A 59 -9.78 19.65 -19.01
CA ALA A 59 -9.93 20.56 -17.87
C ALA A 59 -10.11 19.84 -16.52
N GLY A 60 -10.00 18.50 -16.46
CA GLY A 60 -10.17 17.72 -15.23
C GLY A 60 -9.07 16.68 -14.99
N SER A 61 -9.40 15.64 -14.22
CA SER A 61 -8.50 14.54 -13.85
C SER A 61 -8.17 13.59 -15.01
N GLU A 62 -8.85 13.75 -16.14
CA GLU A 62 -8.68 13.02 -17.40
C GLU A 62 -7.55 13.53 -18.30
N GLU A 63 -6.82 14.58 -17.89
CA GLU A 63 -5.74 15.19 -18.67
C GLU A 63 -4.58 14.22 -18.97
N PRO A 64 -4.27 13.97 -20.27
CA PRO A 64 -3.18 13.06 -20.65
C PRO A 64 -1.85 13.77 -20.97
N ASN A 65 -1.85 15.08 -21.27
CA ASN A 65 -0.68 15.77 -21.81
C ASN A 65 0.02 16.66 -20.77
N ALA A 66 -0.73 17.50 -20.07
CA ALA A 66 -0.21 18.55 -19.19
C ALA A 66 0.24 18.01 -17.81
N LEU A 67 1.20 17.07 -17.82
CA LEU A 67 1.78 16.44 -16.64
C LEU A 67 3.10 17.11 -16.26
N LEU A 68 3.14 17.69 -15.07
CA LEU A 68 4.20 18.56 -14.59
C LEU A 68 4.81 18.03 -13.29
N THR A 69 6.05 18.43 -13.02
CA THR A 69 6.66 18.25 -11.69
C THR A 69 6.47 19.52 -10.87
N ILE A 70 5.94 19.40 -9.66
CA ILE A 70 5.82 20.52 -8.70
C ILE A 70 6.83 20.38 -7.56
N GLY A 71 7.21 21.50 -6.94
CA GLY A 71 8.12 21.52 -5.79
C GLY A 71 9.59 21.24 -6.14
N ARG A 72 10.45 21.03 -5.13
CA ARG A 72 11.90 20.74 -5.26
C ARG A 72 12.38 19.86 -4.10
N GLY A 73 13.56 19.24 -4.28
CA GLY A 73 14.18 18.38 -3.27
C GLY A 73 13.24 17.27 -2.81
N ALA A 74 13.26 16.96 -1.52
CA ALA A 74 12.39 15.96 -0.91
C ALA A 74 10.88 16.17 -1.13
N GLY A 75 10.42 17.42 -1.23
CA GLY A 75 9.01 17.76 -1.52
C GLY A 75 8.65 17.78 -3.01
N GLN A 76 9.50 17.27 -3.90
CA GLN A 76 9.19 17.20 -5.32
C GLN A 76 8.12 16.14 -5.61
N GLU A 77 7.11 16.52 -6.39
CA GLU A 77 6.03 15.62 -6.81
C GLU A 77 5.89 15.60 -8.35
N PRO A 78 6.21 14.46 -9.01
CA PRO A 78 6.11 14.34 -10.46
C PRO A 78 4.70 13.95 -10.93
N ASN A 79 4.46 14.12 -12.24
CA ASN A 79 3.22 13.70 -12.93
C ASN A 79 1.93 14.34 -12.38
N VAL A 80 2.04 15.53 -11.77
CA VAL A 80 0.88 16.32 -11.34
C VAL A 80 0.20 16.89 -12.58
N ARG A 81 -1.12 16.70 -12.67
CA ARG A 81 -1.91 17.25 -13.77
C ARG A 81 -2.10 18.75 -13.56
N ALA A 82 -1.67 19.56 -14.52
CA ALA A 82 -1.84 21.00 -14.45
C ALA A 82 -3.32 21.43 -14.36
N THR A 83 -4.23 20.60 -14.85
CA THR A 83 -5.68 20.82 -14.87
C THR A 83 -6.35 20.72 -13.50
N VAL A 84 -5.73 20.04 -12.53
CA VAL A 84 -6.29 19.88 -11.18
C VAL A 84 -5.47 20.58 -10.09
N GLN A 85 -4.22 20.95 -10.37
CA GLN A 85 -3.36 21.66 -9.43
C GLN A 85 -3.76 23.14 -9.38
N GLU A 86 -4.36 23.57 -8.27
CA GLU A 86 -4.58 24.98 -7.99
C GLU A 86 -3.26 25.73 -7.85
N ILE A 87 -3.16 26.94 -8.39
CA ILE A 87 -1.98 27.78 -8.16
C ILE A 87 -2.05 28.44 -6.78
N TYR A 88 -0.89 28.57 -6.14
CA TYR A 88 -0.70 29.36 -4.93
C TYR A 88 0.56 30.20 -5.06
N ASP A 89 0.73 31.19 -4.18
CA ASP A 89 1.84 32.13 -4.28
C ASP A 89 3.18 31.41 -4.02
N GLY A 90 4.09 31.52 -4.99
CA GLY A 90 5.37 30.81 -4.96
C GLY A 90 5.30 29.36 -5.46
N LEU A 91 4.19 28.89 -6.04
CA LEU A 91 4.16 27.57 -6.69
C LEU A 91 5.24 27.49 -7.78
N GLU A 92 6.02 26.42 -7.76
CA GLU A 92 7.03 26.12 -8.77
C GLU A 92 6.69 24.84 -9.52
N ALA A 93 6.57 24.94 -10.84
CA ALA A 93 6.31 23.83 -11.74
C ALA A 93 7.38 23.70 -12.83
N ARG A 94 7.64 22.46 -13.28
CA ARG A 94 8.59 22.15 -14.35
C ARG A 94 7.97 21.19 -15.35
N SER A 95 8.27 21.39 -16.63
CA SER A 95 7.90 20.45 -17.68
C SER A 95 8.70 19.15 -17.57
N GLN A 96 8.09 18.07 -18.01
CA GLN A 96 8.63 16.71 -17.94
C GLN A 96 9.00 16.19 -19.33
N ASN A 97 9.81 15.13 -19.38
CA ASN A 97 10.21 14.42 -20.60
C ASN A 97 10.81 15.29 -21.73
N ARG A 98 11.75 16.20 -21.41
CA ARG A 98 12.39 17.10 -22.37
C ARG A 98 13.90 17.22 -22.16
N TRP A 99 14.69 17.49 -23.21
CA TRP A 99 16.10 17.85 -23.05
C TRP A 99 16.68 18.67 -24.23
N PRO A 100 17.41 19.78 -23.99
CA PRO A 100 17.69 20.40 -22.69
C PRO A 100 16.53 21.25 -22.17
N SER A 101 15.60 21.71 -23.01
CA SER A 101 14.47 22.58 -22.61
C SER A 101 13.18 22.20 -23.33
N LEU A 102 12.04 22.66 -22.83
CA LEU A 102 10.75 22.39 -23.47
C LEU A 102 10.67 22.97 -24.89
N GLY A 103 11.22 24.17 -25.11
CA GLY A 103 11.22 24.84 -26.42
C GLY A 103 12.26 24.28 -27.40
N PHE A 104 13.38 23.75 -26.91
CA PHE A 104 14.45 23.17 -27.70
C PHE A 104 14.78 21.78 -27.14
N ASP A 105 14.21 20.75 -27.78
CA ASP A 105 14.27 19.36 -27.34
C ASP A 105 14.98 18.50 -28.41
N LEU A 106 16.21 18.06 -28.13
CA LEU A 106 17.00 17.25 -29.06
C LEU A 106 16.43 15.85 -29.24
N LEU A 107 15.70 15.32 -28.25
CA LEU A 107 15.04 14.02 -28.35
C LEU A 107 13.90 14.01 -29.37
N SER A 108 13.47 15.19 -29.86
CA SER A 108 12.50 15.30 -30.95
C SER A 108 12.98 14.72 -32.29
N VAL A 109 14.27 14.38 -32.43
CA VAL A 109 14.79 13.58 -33.55
C VAL A 109 14.13 12.19 -33.62
N ASN A 110 13.68 11.64 -32.49
CA ASN A 110 12.94 10.37 -32.46
C ASN A 110 11.67 10.41 -33.32
N ASP A 111 11.08 11.59 -33.54
CA ASP A 111 9.92 11.77 -34.41
C ASP A 111 10.21 11.42 -35.88
N LEU A 112 11.47 11.56 -36.33
CA LEU A 112 11.91 11.19 -37.68
C LEU A 112 12.02 9.66 -37.84
N ALA A 113 12.32 8.94 -36.76
CA ALA A 113 12.40 7.48 -36.73
C ALA A 113 11.03 6.79 -36.54
N ALA A 114 9.93 7.55 -36.50
CA ALA A 114 8.59 7.04 -36.20
C ALA A 114 8.15 5.80 -37.02
N PRO A 115 8.48 5.63 -38.31
CA PRO A 115 8.13 4.42 -39.06
C PRO A 115 8.68 3.11 -38.49
N PHE A 116 9.85 3.16 -37.82
CA PHE A 116 10.52 1.99 -37.23
C PHE A 116 10.08 1.72 -35.79
N LEU A 117 9.39 2.68 -35.17
CA LEU A 117 8.93 2.63 -33.80
C LEU A 117 7.42 2.34 -33.78
N GLY A 118 6.95 1.25 -34.38
CA GLY A 118 5.53 0.84 -34.31
C GLY A 118 5.14 0.24 -32.96
N ALA A 119 3.91 -0.24 -32.82
CA ALA A 119 3.50 -1.06 -31.68
C ALA A 119 4.42 -2.30 -31.52
N GLY A 120 4.77 -2.61 -30.28
CA GLY A 120 5.65 -3.76 -29.95
C GLY A 120 7.10 -3.68 -30.46
N PHE A 121 7.59 -2.52 -30.95
CA PHE A 121 8.94 -2.42 -31.54
C PHE A 121 10.05 -2.90 -30.59
N TYR A 122 9.94 -2.63 -29.30
CA TYR A 122 10.93 -3.00 -28.29
C TYR A 122 11.05 -4.52 -28.12
N TYR A 123 9.93 -5.26 -28.27
CA TYR A 123 9.93 -6.72 -28.30
C TYR A 123 10.53 -7.30 -29.59
N LYS A 124 10.62 -6.51 -30.67
CA LYS A 124 11.05 -7.00 -31.99
C LYS A 124 12.49 -6.62 -32.33
N THR A 125 12.97 -5.48 -31.84
CA THR A 125 14.20 -4.86 -32.35
C THR A 125 15.36 -4.91 -31.35
N PHE A 126 15.11 -4.92 -30.05
CA PHE A 126 16.16 -4.70 -29.03
C PHE A 126 16.46 -5.93 -28.15
N MET A 127 16.21 -7.15 -28.62
CA MET A 127 16.44 -8.37 -27.81
C MET A 127 17.77 -9.08 -28.07
N TRP A 128 18.49 -8.73 -29.13
CA TRP A 128 19.68 -9.47 -29.55
C TRP A 128 20.84 -8.53 -29.94
N PRO A 129 22.09 -8.82 -29.54
CA PRO A 129 22.50 -9.88 -28.61
C PRO A 129 22.13 -9.54 -27.15
N LYS A 130 21.95 -10.57 -26.30
CA LYS A 130 21.51 -10.41 -24.89
C LYS A 130 22.38 -9.43 -24.09
N SER A 131 23.69 -9.45 -24.31
CA SER A 131 24.64 -8.55 -23.64
C SER A 131 24.40 -7.07 -23.98
N PHE A 132 23.87 -6.77 -25.17
CA PHE A 132 23.53 -5.41 -25.59
C PHE A 132 22.23 -4.92 -24.96
N TRP A 133 21.26 -5.80 -24.70
CA TRP A 133 20.09 -5.45 -23.93
C TRP A 133 20.49 -4.92 -22.55
N GLU A 134 21.24 -5.70 -21.77
CA GLU A 134 21.63 -5.35 -20.40
C GLU A 134 22.56 -4.13 -20.34
N LYS A 135 23.50 -3.99 -21.29
CA LYS A 135 24.56 -2.97 -21.23
C LYS A 135 24.27 -1.69 -22.00
N VAL A 136 23.42 -1.72 -23.02
CA VAL A 136 23.23 -0.59 -23.96
C VAL A 136 21.77 -0.19 -24.06
N TYR A 137 20.90 -1.10 -24.51
CA TYR A 137 19.51 -0.77 -24.80
C TYR A 137 18.70 -0.49 -23.54
N GLU A 138 18.76 -1.37 -22.53
CA GLU A 138 17.99 -1.21 -21.30
C GLU A 138 18.37 0.06 -20.53
N PRO A 139 19.66 0.41 -20.30
CA PRO A 139 20.00 1.65 -19.60
C PRO A 139 19.53 2.91 -20.34
N LEU A 140 19.68 2.95 -21.68
CA LEU A 140 19.26 4.09 -22.51
C LEU A 140 17.73 4.22 -22.58
N ILE A 141 17.03 3.09 -22.72
CA ILE A 141 15.57 3.05 -22.71
C ILE A 141 15.07 3.45 -21.32
N ARG A 142 15.58 2.89 -20.21
CA ARG A 142 15.15 3.27 -18.85
C ARG A 142 15.35 4.74 -18.54
N ARG A 143 16.42 5.36 -19.06
CA ARG A 143 16.67 6.80 -18.91
C ARG A 143 15.69 7.67 -19.71
N SER A 144 15.13 7.15 -20.80
CA SER A 144 14.15 7.85 -21.64
C SER A 144 12.69 7.40 -21.42
N ALA A 145 12.44 6.28 -20.76
CA ALA A 145 11.14 5.62 -20.64
C ALA A 145 10.30 6.07 -19.42
N GLY A 146 10.38 7.34 -19.05
CA GLY A 146 9.57 7.92 -17.97
C GLY A 146 9.18 9.37 -18.26
N LEU A 147 8.00 9.80 -17.77
CA LEU A 147 7.59 11.20 -17.86
C LEU A 147 8.27 12.02 -16.76
N GLY A 148 7.85 11.84 -15.50
CA GLY A 148 8.43 12.51 -14.34
C GLY A 148 9.43 11.67 -13.55
N ALA A 149 10.21 12.33 -12.68
CA ALA A 149 11.24 11.72 -11.84
C ALA A 149 10.99 11.97 -10.35
N LEU A 150 11.30 10.99 -9.51
CA LEU A 150 11.33 11.14 -8.05
C LEU A 150 12.63 11.84 -7.61
N SER A 151 12.58 12.56 -6.48
CA SER A 151 13.74 13.26 -5.91
C SER A 151 14.84 12.32 -5.42
N ARG A 152 14.48 11.07 -5.04
CA ARG A 152 15.31 10.08 -4.33
C ARG A 152 15.68 10.48 -2.89
N GLU A 153 15.15 11.60 -2.40
CA GLU A 153 15.26 12.02 -1.01
C GLU A 153 14.07 11.47 -0.21
N ALA A 154 14.23 11.30 1.10
CA ALA A 154 13.15 10.89 1.99
C ALA A 154 12.12 12.03 2.11
N ASN A 155 10.84 11.72 1.90
CA ASN A 155 9.78 12.71 1.96
C ASN A 155 9.46 13.12 3.42
N PRO A 156 9.65 14.40 3.82
CA PRO A 156 9.36 14.88 5.16
C PRO A 156 7.87 15.26 5.36
N ASP A 157 7.07 15.24 4.28
CA ASP A 157 5.69 15.68 4.32
C ASP A 157 4.83 14.75 5.21
N ARG A 158 3.88 15.36 5.91
CA ARG A 158 2.90 14.63 6.72
C ARG A 158 1.72 14.19 5.87
N TYR A 159 1.19 13.04 6.21
CA TYR A 159 0.01 12.45 5.57
C TYR A 159 -0.89 11.88 6.65
N GLU A 160 -2.19 11.82 6.37
CA GLU A 160 -3.18 11.27 7.30
C GLU A 160 -4.00 10.14 6.69
N LYS A 161 -4.58 9.34 7.59
CA LYS A 161 -5.65 8.38 7.30
C LYS A 161 -6.81 8.71 8.20
N ALA A 162 -8.01 8.66 7.64
CA ALA A 162 -9.22 8.88 8.40
C ALA A 162 -10.31 7.89 8.02
N PHE A 163 -11.27 7.72 8.93
CA PHE A 163 -12.39 6.80 8.79
C PHE A 163 -13.68 7.61 8.94
N ALA A 164 -14.63 7.38 8.04
CA ALA A 164 -15.94 8.03 8.08
C ALA A 164 -17.05 7.00 7.85
N PHE A 165 -18.22 7.29 8.39
CA PHE A 165 -19.44 6.53 8.21
C PHE A 165 -20.54 7.51 7.77
N CYS A 166 -21.47 7.06 6.94
CA CYS A 166 -22.65 7.83 6.56
C CYS A 166 -23.78 6.90 6.14
N ASP A 167 -25.00 7.42 6.10
CA ASP A 167 -26.14 6.72 5.53
C ASP A 167 -26.05 6.74 4.00
N VAL A 168 -25.81 7.91 3.41
CA VAL A 168 -25.74 8.10 1.96
C VAL A 168 -24.44 8.80 1.55
N LEU A 169 -23.61 8.11 0.77
CA LEU A 169 -22.46 8.71 0.10
C LEU A 169 -22.83 9.17 -1.30
N VAL A 170 -22.78 10.47 -1.56
CA VAL A 170 -22.94 11.04 -2.90
C VAL A 170 -21.56 11.32 -3.52
N ILE A 171 -21.31 10.74 -4.69
CA ILE A 171 -20.02 10.78 -5.37
C ILE A 171 -20.12 11.67 -6.61
N GLY A 172 -19.59 12.88 -6.51
CA GLY A 172 -19.65 13.93 -7.54
C GLY A 172 -20.68 15.00 -7.19
N GLY A 173 -20.23 16.25 -7.10
CA GLY A 173 -21.02 17.43 -6.74
C GLY A 173 -21.55 18.21 -7.95
N GLY A 174 -21.85 17.54 -9.07
CA GLY A 174 -22.59 18.16 -10.18
C GLY A 174 -24.09 18.30 -9.87
N PRO A 175 -24.92 18.82 -10.80
CA PRO A 175 -26.35 19.01 -10.58
C PRO A 175 -27.08 17.76 -10.05
N ALA A 176 -26.78 16.57 -10.59
CA ALA A 176 -27.36 15.31 -10.12
C ALA A 176 -26.95 14.99 -8.67
N GLY A 177 -25.67 15.18 -8.32
CA GLY A 177 -25.19 14.91 -6.96
C GLY A 177 -25.71 15.92 -5.95
N LEU A 178 -25.79 17.20 -6.32
CA LEU A 178 -26.38 18.24 -5.46
C LEU A 178 -27.84 17.91 -5.15
N MET A 179 -28.63 17.53 -6.15
CA MET A 179 -30.03 17.14 -5.92
C MET A 179 -30.16 15.84 -5.11
N ALA A 180 -29.26 14.87 -5.29
CA ALA A 180 -29.23 13.65 -4.49
C ALA A 180 -28.90 13.93 -3.02
N ALA A 181 -27.89 14.76 -2.77
CA ALA A 181 -27.52 15.18 -1.42
C ALA A 181 -28.64 15.99 -0.76
N LEU A 182 -29.31 16.87 -1.50
CA LEU A 182 -30.42 17.67 -1.01
C LEU A 182 -31.63 16.80 -0.62
N ALA A 183 -32.02 15.85 -1.48
CA ALA A 183 -33.12 14.95 -1.20
C ALA A 183 -32.85 14.05 0.03
N ALA A 184 -31.65 13.48 0.12
CA ALA A 184 -31.27 12.63 1.26
C ALA A 184 -31.07 13.44 2.55
N GLY A 185 -30.43 14.61 2.47
CA GLY A 185 -30.17 15.49 3.60
C GLY A 185 -31.46 16.05 4.20
N ARG A 186 -32.40 16.51 3.37
CA ARG A 186 -33.74 16.97 3.83
C ARG A 186 -34.56 15.85 4.47
N ALA A 187 -34.36 14.60 4.06
CA ALA A 187 -35.01 13.45 4.68
C ALA A 187 -34.40 13.07 6.06
N GLY A 188 -33.29 13.70 6.45
CA GLY A 188 -32.62 13.49 7.75
C GLY A 188 -31.52 12.42 7.74
N ALA A 189 -31.14 11.89 6.57
CA ALA A 189 -30.04 10.92 6.48
C ALA A 189 -28.68 11.60 6.73
N ASP A 190 -27.71 10.89 7.32
CA ASP A 190 -26.32 11.37 7.39
C ASP A 190 -25.66 11.25 5.99
N VAL A 191 -25.35 12.39 5.37
CA VAL A 191 -24.88 12.47 3.99
C VAL A 191 -23.44 12.95 3.92
N ILE A 192 -22.62 12.23 3.18
CA ILE A 192 -21.32 12.75 2.71
C ILE A 192 -21.44 13.04 1.21
N LEU A 193 -21.19 14.29 0.80
CA LEU A 193 -21.03 14.67 -0.60
C LEU A 193 -19.55 14.91 -0.90
N ALA A 194 -18.94 14.01 -1.68
CA ALA A 194 -17.53 14.08 -2.05
C ALA A 194 -17.35 14.45 -3.52
N ASP A 195 -16.48 15.43 -3.80
CA ASP A 195 -16.16 15.87 -5.17
C ASP A 195 -14.65 16.13 -5.31
N GLU A 196 -14.06 15.71 -6.43
CA GLU A 196 -12.60 15.84 -6.64
C GLU A 196 -12.15 17.29 -6.88
N ASP A 197 -13.07 18.16 -7.29
CA ASP A 197 -12.83 19.55 -7.61
C ASP A 197 -12.74 20.43 -6.34
N ALA A 198 -12.06 21.57 -6.48
CA ALA A 198 -11.92 22.60 -5.46
C ALA A 198 -13.26 23.30 -5.15
N ARG A 199 -14.14 23.40 -6.14
CA ARG A 199 -15.48 23.97 -6.04
C ARG A 199 -16.49 22.98 -6.60
N MET A 200 -17.46 22.59 -5.79
CA MET A 200 -18.58 21.75 -6.22
C MET A 200 -19.48 22.50 -7.21
N GLY A 201 -20.20 21.75 -8.03
CA GLY A 201 -21.05 22.23 -9.13
C GLY A 201 -20.80 21.47 -10.43
N GLY A 202 -19.68 20.75 -10.53
CA GLY A 202 -19.30 19.98 -11.72
C GLY A 202 -19.38 20.83 -13.00
N ARG A 203 -20.03 20.30 -14.03
CA ARG A 203 -20.18 21.02 -15.31
C ARG A 203 -21.04 22.28 -15.23
N ALA A 204 -21.91 22.44 -14.24
CA ALA A 204 -22.73 23.66 -14.11
C ALA A 204 -21.85 24.93 -13.95
N LEU A 205 -20.63 24.79 -13.41
CA LEU A 205 -19.65 25.87 -13.32
C LEU A 205 -19.04 26.27 -14.68
N ALA A 206 -19.21 25.43 -15.71
CA ALA A 206 -18.64 25.58 -17.04
C ALA A 206 -19.69 25.86 -18.13
N GLU A 207 -20.98 25.85 -17.81
CA GLU A 207 -22.07 26.13 -18.74
C GLU A 207 -22.64 27.54 -18.53
N SER A 208 -23.33 28.07 -19.55
CA SER A 208 -23.89 29.43 -19.60
C SER A 208 -25.40 29.49 -19.34
N TRP A 209 -26.01 28.37 -18.99
CA TRP A 209 -27.47 28.25 -18.85
C TRP A 209 -28.01 28.69 -17.50
N GLU A 210 -29.34 28.72 -17.43
CA GLU A 210 -30.10 28.97 -16.22
C GLU A 210 -30.67 27.66 -15.64
N ILE A 211 -30.76 27.61 -14.32
CA ILE A 211 -31.44 26.59 -13.54
C ILE A 211 -32.36 27.33 -12.56
N GLY A 212 -33.67 27.11 -12.66
CA GLY A 212 -34.67 27.80 -11.83
C GLY A 212 -34.67 29.33 -12.03
N GLY A 213 -34.45 29.81 -13.26
CA GLY A 213 -34.40 31.24 -13.59
C GLY A 213 -33.17 31.99 -13.03
N ARG A 214 -32.15 31.26 -12.55
CA ARG A 214 -30.86 31.81 -12.13
C ARG A 214 -29.74 31.21 -12.95
N SER A 215 -28.63 31.94 -13.13
CA SER A 215 -27.45 31.37 -13.76
C SER A 215 -26.97 30.13 -12.99
N ALA A 216 -26.53 29.10 -13.70
CA ALA A 216 -26.29 27.77 -13.12
C ALA A 216 -25.32 27.78 -11.92
N HIS A 217 -24.28 28.62 -11.95
CA HIS A 217 -23.32 28.73 -10.83
C HIS A 217 -23.91 29.41 -9.58
N LEU A 218 -24.84 30.35 -9.73
CA LEU A 218 -25.53 30.96 -8.59
C LEU A 218 -26.52 29.97 -7.96
N TRP A 219 -27.21 29.18 -8.77
CA TRP A 219 -28.04 28.08 -8.27
C TRP A 219 -27.21 27.05 -7.50
N VAL A 220 -26.02 26.70 -8.00
CA VAL A 220 -25.08 25.82 -7.26
C VAL A 220 -24.71 26.43 -5.91
N ASP A 221 -24.39 27.72 -5.86
CA ASP A 221 -24.04 28.40 -4.61
C ASP A 221 -25.21 28.39 -3.60
N ASP A 222 -26.44 28.61 -4.08
CA ASP A 222 -27.65 28.56 -3.26
C ASP A 222 -27.86 27.15 -2.64
N VAL A 223 -27.72 26.08 -3.45
CA VAL A 223 -27.87 24.70 -2.95
C VAL A 223 -26.73 24.30 -2.00
N LEU A 224 -25.49 24.69 -2.29
CA LEU A 224 -24.36 24.41 -1.40
C LEU A 224 -24.50 25.14 -0.06
N ALA A 225 -25.02 26.38 -0.06
CA ALA A 225 -25.30 27.11 1.17
C ALA A 225 -26.36 26.40 2.02
N GLU A 226 -27.42 25.87 1.39
CA GLU A 226 -28.42 25.07 2.08
C GLU A 226 -27.83 23.77 2.66
N LEU A 227 -27.09 23.00 1.85
CA LEU A 227 -26.46 21.76 2.30
C LEU A 227 -25.46 22.02 3.44
N ALA A 228 -24.69 23.09 3.38
CA ALA A 228 -23.73 23.47 4.43
C ALA A 228 -24.42 23.88 5.74
N ALA A 229 -25.68 24.30 5.70
CA ALA A 229 -26.46 24.65 6.88
C ALA A 229 -27.11 23.42 7.56
N MET A 230 -27.06 22.24 6.93
CA MET A 230 -27.59 20.98 7.47
C MET A 230 -26.55 20.28 8.34
N GLU A 231 -26.85 20.03 9.62
CA GLU A 231 -25.93 19.36 10.55
C GLU A 231 -25.61 17.90 10.16
N ASN A 232 -26.51 17.27 9.40
CA ASN A 232 -26.40 15.90 8.90
C ASN A 232 -25.78 15.80 7.49
N VAL A 233 -25.22 16.90 6.95
CA VAL A 233 -24.57 16.89 5.64
C VAL A 233 -23.13 17.37 5.75
N ARG A 234 -22.20 16.53 5.29
CA ARG A 234 -20.78 16.87 5.18
C ARG A 234 -20.38 17.07 3.73
N LEU A 235 -19.94 18.29 3.40
CA LEU A 235 -19.34 18.62 2.12
C LEU A 235 -17.84 18.35 2.14
N MET A 236 -17.35 17.54 1.20
CA MET A 236 -15.94 17.17 1.04
C MET A 236 -15.44 17.58 -0.36
N PRO A 237 -15.11 18.86 -0.60
CA PRO A 237 -14.43 19.27 -1.83
C PRO A 237 -13.00 18.72 -1.85
N ARG A 238 -12.34 18.75 -3.01
CA ARG A 238 -10.97 18.22 -3.22
C ARG A 238 -10.80 16.76 -2.81
N THR A 239 -11.90 16.01 -2.77
CA THR A 239 -11.95 14.62 -2.31
C THR A 239 -12.40 13.72 -3.44
N CYS A 240 -11.43 13.00 -4.01
CA CYS A 240 -11.69 12.05 -5.08
C CYS A 240 -12.04 10.68 -4.48
N VAL A 241 -13.26 10.17 -4.72
CA VAL A 241 -13.57 8.77 -4.41
C VAL A 241 -12.86 7.88 -5.43
N VAL A 242 -11.86 7.13 -4.98
CA VAL A 242 -10.94 6.40 -5.84
C VAL A 242 -11.29 4.93 -6.01
N GLY A 243 -12.08 4.35 -5.09
CA GLY A 243 -12.37 2.92 -5.09
C GLY A 243 -13.69 2.59 -4.42
N ALA A 244 -14.34 1.53 -4.91
CA ALA A 244 -15.50 0.90 -4.30
C ALA A 244 -15.13 -0.55 -3.99
N TYR A 245 -15.43 -0.99 -2.78
CA TYR A 245 -15.03 -2.27 -2.20
C TYR A 245 -16.24 -2.93 -1.52
N ASP A 246 -16.04 -4.15 -1.04
CA ASP A 246 -17.07 -4.93 -0.37
C ASP A 246 -17.70 -4.19 0.83
N GLN A 247 -18.94 -4.58 1.16
CA GLN A 247 -19.67 -4.10 2.35
C GLN A 247 -19.87 -2.58 2.40
N GLY A 248 -20.11 -1.94 1.25
CA GLY A 248 -20.35 -0.50 1.17
C GLY A 248 -19.14 0.35 1.56
N THR A 249 -17.92 -0.18 1.39
CA THR A 249 -16.69 0.53 1.70
C THR A 249 -16.14 1.26 0.48
N TYR A 250 -15.77 2.52 0.64
CA TYR A 250 -15.21 3.37 -0.40
C TYR A 250 -13.88 3.96 0.07
N GLY A 251 -12.90 3.99 -0.83
CA GLY A 251 -11.64 4.70 -0.61
C GLY A 251 -11.72 6.08 -1.23
N ALA A 252 -11.29 7.12 -0.54
CA ALA A 252 -11.21 8.48 -1.09
C ALA A 252 -9.90 9.18 -0.71
N LEU A 253 -9.41 10.03 -1.60
CA LEU A 253 -8.21 10.85 -1.35
C LEU A 253 -8.61 12.31 -1.31
N GLU A 254 -8.39 12.95 -0.17
CA GLU A 254 -8.57 14.39 0.03
C GLU A 254 -7.23 15.13 -0.11
N ARG A 255 -7.22 16.16 -0.96
CA ARG A 255 -6.07 17.05 -1.11
C ARG A 255 -6.16 18.18 -0.09
N VAL A 256 -5.47 18.02 1.03
CA VAL A 256 -5.53 18.94 2.18
C VAL A 256 -4.55 20.10 2.04
N GLY A 257 -3.28 19.81 1.74
CA GLY A 257 -2.20 20.81 1.73
C GLY A 257 -1.65 21.14 0.34
N GLN A 258 -1.94 20.35 -0.70
CA GLN A 258 -1.35 20.50 -2.04
C GLN A 258 -1.68 21.82 -2.76
N HIS A 259 -2.77 22.49 -2.37
CA HIS A 259 -3.20 23.76 -2.94
C HIS A 259 -2.64 24.98 -2.19
N LEU A 260 -1.75 24.77 -1.22
CA LEU A 260 -1.20 25.81 -0.34
C LEU A 260 0.34 25.77 -0.30
N PRO A 261 1.01 26.86 0.07
CA PRO A 261 2.46 26.87 0.30
C PRO A 261 2.87 25.85 1.37
N ARG A 262 3.92 25.05 1.11
CA ARG A 262 4.41 23.97 2.00
C ARG A 262 5.20 24.44 3.23
N SER A 263 5.25 25.74 3.55
CA SER A 263 6.16 26.28 4.56
C SER A 263 5.78 25.89 6.00
N GLY A 264 6.51 24.94 6.59
CA GLY A 264 6.60 24.73 8.04
C GLY A 264 5.32 24.29 8.77
N SER A 265 4.25 23.94 8.06
CA SER A 265 2.97 23.59 8.69
C SER A 265 2.96 22.13 9.16
N ALA A 266 2.43 21.87 10.36
CA ALA A 266 2.07 20.52 10.83
C ALA A 266 0.92 19.86 10.03
N ARG A 267 0.34 20.59 9.05
CA ARG A 267 -0.79 20.17 8.21
C ARG A 267 -0.38 19.01 7.28
N PRO A 268 -1.23 17.98 7.12
CA PRO A 268 -0.99 16.94 6.14
C PRO A 268 -1.13 17.46 4.70
N VAL A 269 -0.37 16.88 3.78
CA VAL A 269 -0.46 17.18 2.35
C VAL A 269 -1.70 16.54 1.74
N GLU A 270 -2.01 15.30 2.16
CA GLU A 270 -3.20 14.54 1.75
C GLU A 270 -3.72 13.70 2.92
N CYS A 271 -5.02 13.41 2.89
CA CYS A 271 -5.68 12.46 3.78
C CYS A 271 -6.34 11.33 2.97
N PHE A 272 -6.04 10.07 3.31
CA PHE A 272 -6.73 8.92 2.73
C PHE A 272 -7.89 8.49 3.62
N TRP A 273 -9.10 8.57 3.08
CA TRP A 273 -10.34 8.22 3.76
C TRP A 273 -10.78 6.80 3.43
N ARG A 274 -11.18 6.06 4.47
CA ARG A 274 -12.06 4.90 4.35
C ARG A 274 -13.47 5.32 4.76
N ILE A 275 -14.37 5.40 3.80
CA ILE A 275 -15.77 5.79 4.00
C ILE A 275 -16.63 4.53 3.93
N VAL A 276 -17.42 4.25 4.96
CA VAL A 276 -18.41 3.16 4.95
C VAL A 276 -19.81 3.77 4.83
N ALA A 277 -20.52 3.43 3.76
CA ALA A 277 -21.83 4.00 3.45
C ALA A 277 -22.88 2.90 3.31
N ARG A 278 -24.10 3.12 3.84
CA ARG A 278 -25.21 2.16 3.70
C ARG A 278 -25.81 2.17 2.28
N ARG A 279 -25.85 3.36 1.68
CA ARG A 279 -26.22 3.60 0.28
C ARG A 279 -25.22 4.56 -0.35
N ALA A 280 -25.10 4.50 -1.68
CA ALA A 280 -24.29 5.44 -2.43
C ALA A 280 -24.95 5.85 -3.74
N VAL A 281 -24.72 7.09 -4.15
CA VAL A 281 -25.18 7.66 -5.42
C VAL A 281 -23.97 8.10 -6.23
N LEU A 282 -23.75 7.44 -7.38
CA LEU A 282 -22.69 7.78 -8.32
C LEU A 282 -23.16 8.84 -9.31
N ALA A 283 -22.79 10.09 -9.04
CA ALA A 283 -23.07 11.28 -9.85
C ALA A 283 -21.79 11.84 -10.51
N ALA A 284 -20.84 10.97 -10.86
CA ALA A 284 -19.50 11.32 -11.39
C ALA A 284 -19.47 11.82 -12.84
N GLY A 285 -20.62 12.17 -13.41
CA GLY A 285 -20.76 12.74 -14.74
C GLY A 285 -20.26 11.85 -15.89
N ALA A 286 -19.84 12.50 -16.97
CA ALA A 286 -19.29 11.87 -18.17
C ALA A 286 -18.09 12.66 -18.70
N LEU A 287 -17.11 11.94 -19.25
CA LEU A 287 -15.87 12.50 -19.81
C LEU A 287 -15.99 12.65 -21.33
N GLU A 288 -15.55 13.80 -21.86
CA GLU A 288 -15.58 14.04 -23.31
C GLU A 288 -14.50 13.20 -24.02
N ARG A 289 -14.81 12.66 -25.19
CA ARG A 289 -13.86 11.87 -25.98
C ARG A 289 -13.39 12.59 -27.25
N PRO A 290 -12.14 12.36 -27.70
CA PRO A 290 -11.60 12.92 -28.93
C PRO A 290 -12.15 12.21 -30.17
N VAL A 291 -11.93 12.83 -31.33
CA VAL A 291 -11.99 12.16 -32.64
C VAL A 291 -10.57 12.01 -33.18
N ALA A 292 -10.17 10.79 -33.58
CA ALA A 292 -8.83 10.56 -34.10
C ALA A 292 -8.71 11.06 -35.55
N PHE A 293 -7.83 12.01 -35.82
CA PHE A 293 -7.50 12.45 -37.18
C PHE A 293 -6.00 12.77 -37.28
N ARG A 294 -5.49 12.93 -38.50
CA ARG A 294 -4.04 13.13 -38.70
C ARG A 294 -3.54 14.36 -37.93
N ASN A 295 -2.49 14.18 -37.14
CA ASN A 295 -1.87 15.22 -36.31
C ASN A 295 -2.84 15.86 -35.29
N ASN A 296 -3.78 15.11 -34.71
CA ASN A 296 -4.69 15.62 -33.67
C ASN A 296 -4.03 15.87 -32.29
N ASP A 297 -2.70 15.84 -32.18
CA ASP A 297 -1.95 15.95 -30.92
C ASP A 297 -1.29 17.32 -30.66
N ARG A 298 -1.43 18.26 -31.59
CA ARG A 298 -0.68 19.52 -31.55
C ARG A 298 -1.12 20.43 -30.40
N PRO A 299 -0.22 21.25 -29.83
CA PRO A 299 -0.59 22.25 -28.84
C PRO A 299 -1.62 23.24 -29.40
N GLY A 300 -2.74 23.42 -28.71
CA GLY A 300 -3.89 24.21 -29.17
C GLY A 300 -5.07 23.38 -29.67
N ILE A 301 -4.88 22.06 -29.90
CA ILE A 301 -6.00 21.13 -30.06
C ILE A 301 -6.45 20.68 -28.67
N MET A 302 -7.75 20.85 -28.37
CA MET A 302 -8.34 20.66 -27.05
C MET A 302 -9.72 20.03 -27.16
N MET A 303 -10.23 19.42 -26.09
CA MET A 303 -11.62 19.00 -25.96
C MET A 303 -12.55 20.24 -25.99
N ALA A 304 -13.70 20.15 -26.67
CA ALA A 304 -14.59 21.29 -26.85
C ALA A 304 -15.25 21.74 -25.54
N GLY A 305 -15.60 20.79 -24.66
CA GLY A 305 -16.05 21.04 -23.31
C GLY A 305 -14.95 21.66 -22.44
N ALA A 306 -13.69 21.28 -22.63
CA ALA A 306 -12.57 21.91 -21.92
C ALA A 306 -12.35 23.37 -22.36
N VAL A 307 -12.41 23.66 -23.67
CA VAL A 307 -12.36 25.04 -24.19
C VAL A 307 -13.49 25.88 -23.59
N ARG A 308 -14.70 25.32 -23.52
CA ARG A 308 -15.86 25.96 -22.91
C ARG A 308 -15.67 26.18 -21.40
N ALA A 309 -15.12 25.20 -20.68
CA ALA A 309 -14.80 25.32 -19.26
C ALA A 309 -13.77 26.42 -18.99
N TYR A 310 -12.64 26.45 -19.72
CA TYR A 310 -11.65 27.54 -19.62
C TYR A 310 -12.28 28.92 -19.83
N LEU A 311 -13.17 29.03 -20.81
CA LEU A 311 -13.86 30.28 -21.12
C LEU A 311 -14.83 30.70 -20.01
N ASN A 312 -15.76 29.82 -19.63
CA ASN A 312 -16.88 30.17 -18.75
C ASN A 312 -16.48 30.19 -17.27
N ARG A 313 -15.65 29.24 -16.83
CA ARG A 313 -15.26 29.12 -15.42
C ARG A 313 -14.10 30.04 -15.06
N TRP A 314 -13.04 30.07 -15.88
CA TRP A 314 -11.82 30.82 -15.57
C TRP A 314 -11.69 32.12 -16.37
N GLY A 315 -12.59 32.40 -17.32
CA GLY A 315 -12.51 33.60 -18.16
C GLY A 315 -11.34 33.55 -19.15
N VAL A 316 -10.90 32.37 -19.57
CA VAL A 316 -9.71 32.17 -20.41
C VAL A 316 -10.09 31.62 -21.77
N ALA A 317 -9.83 32.37 -22.83
CA ALA A 317 -9.88 31.89 -24.21
C ALA A 317 -8.55 31.19 -24.59
N PRO A 318 -8.54 29.88 -24.90
CA PRO A 318 -7.29 29.17 -25.23
C PRO A 318 -6.64 29.61 -26.55
N GLY A 319 -7.40 30.23 -27.46
CA GLY A 319 -6.93 30.78 -28.73
C GLY A 319 -7.64 32.09 -29.09
N ARG A 320 -7.07 32.83 -30.05
CA ARG A 320 -7.68 34.05 -30.62
C ARG A 320 -8.65 33.72 -31.75
N ARG A 321 -8.35 32.67 -32.51
CA ARG A 321 -9.09 32.22 -33.69
C ARG A 321 -9.36 30.73 -33.53
N VAL A 322 -10.54 30.42 -33.01
CA VAL A 322 -10.91 29.06 -32.62
C VAL A 322 -11.72 28.40 -33.72
N ALA A 323 -11.31 27.21 -34.15
CA ALA A 323 -12.17 26.32 -34.93
C ALA A 323 -12.81 25.29 -34.01
N VAL A 324 -14.02 24.84 -34.34
CA VAL A 324 -14.71 23.79 -33.58
C VAL A 324 -14.98 22.61 -34.50
N PHE A 325 -14.72 21.39 -34.04
CA PHE A 325 -14.95 20.15 -34.79
C PHE A 325 -15.78 19.18 -33.96
N GLY A 326 -16.91 18.72 -34.48
CA GLY A 326 -17.78 17.80 -33.73
C GLY A 326 -18.60 16.84 -34.57
N ASN A 327 -19.26 15.94 -33.85
CA ASN A 327 -20.25 14.98 -34.36
C ASN A 327 -21.54 15.01 -33.55
N ASN A 328 -21.75 16.07 -32.76
CA ASN A 328 -22.82 16.20 -31.79
C ASN A 328 -23.17 17.67 -31.53
N ASP A 329 -24.31 17.91 -30.87
CA ASP A 329 -24.86 19.26 -30.64
C ASP A 329 -24.05 20.09 -29.64
N ASP A 330 -23.26 19.48 -28.75
CA ASP A 330 -22.45 20.16 -27.75
C ASP A 330 -21.32 20.99 -28.40
N ALA A 331 -20.83 20.57 -29.57
CA ALA A 331 -19.88 21.36 -30.38
C ALA A 331 -20.47 22.70 -30.83
N HIS A 332 -21.77 22.75 -31.16
CA HIS A 332 -22.45 24.00 -31.51
C HIS A 332 -22.54 24.94 -30.31
N ARG A 333 -22.73 24.38 -29.11
CA ARG A 333 -22.76 25.13 -27.86
C ARG A 333 -21.43 25.82 -27.58
N THR A 334 -20.31 25.09 -27.71
CA THR A 334 -18.97 25.70 -27.57
C THR A 334 -18.75 26.84 -28.56
N ALA A 335 -19.20 26.70 -29.81
CA ALA A 335 -19.09 27.78 -30.80
C ALA A 335 -19.91 29.02 -30.41
N ARG A 336 -21.14 28.85 -29.92
CA ARG A 336 -21.99 29.95 -29.45
C ARG A 336 -21.38 30.68 -28.25
N ASP A 337 -20.90 29.95 -27.26
CA ASP A 337 -20.29 30.56 -26.06
C ASP A 337 -19.04 31.37 -26.41
N LEU A 338 -18.21 30.87 -27.35
CA LEU A 338 -17.05 31.60 -27.84
C LEU A 338 -17.45 32.92 -28.52
N VAL A 339 -18.46 32.90 -29.40
CA VAL A 339 -18.95 34.13 -30.05
C VAL A 339 -19.54 35.10 -29.03
N ALA A 340 -20.35 34.62 -28.09
CA ALA A 340 -20.94 35.44 -27.03
C ALA A 340 -19.88 36.10 -26.15
N ALA A 341 -18.72 35.46 -25.96
CA ALA A 341 -17.58 36.02 -25.24
C ALA A 341 -16.64 36.89 -26.11
N GLY A 342 -17.01 37.16 -27.37
CA GLY A 342 -16.22 37.97 -28.30
C GLY A 342 -14.98 37.25 -28.87
N VAL A 343 -14.88 35.93 -28.75
CA VAL A 343 -13.79 35.14 -29.34
C VAL A 343 -14.12 34.83 -30.80
N HIS A 344 -13.17 35.08 -31.70
CA HIS A 344 -13.38 34.84 -33.13
C HIS A 344 -13.44 33.34 -33.44
N VAL A 345 -14.61 32.87 -33.87
CA VAL A 345 -14.81 31.49 -34.35
C VAL A 345 -14.51 31.41 -35.85
N ALA A 346 -13.41 30.75 -36.21
CA ALA A 346 -13.03 30.50 -37.62
C ALA A 346 -14.06 29.65 -38.35
N GLY A 347 -14.80 28.85 -37.60
CA GLY A 347 -16.05 28.21 -37.97
C GLY A 347 -16.17 26.80 -37.36
N LEU A 348 -17.34 26.20 -37.58
CA LEU A 348 -17.74 24.93 -37.00
C LEU A 348 -17.80 23.85 -38.08
N ILE A 349 -17.03 22.79 -37.88
CA ILE A 349 -16.98 21.61 -38.74
C ILE A 349 -17.82 20.54 -38.07
N ASP A 350 -18.99 20.25 -38.63
CA ASP A 350 -19.86 19.19 -38.13
C ASP A 350 -19.88 18.04 -39.14
N SER A 351 -19.52 16.86 -38.67
CA SER A 351 -19.51 15.64 -39.49
C SER A 351 -20.90 15.18 -39.92
N ARG A 352 -21.97 15.68 -39.28
CA ARG A 352 -23.36 15.36 -39.61
C ARG A 352 -23.86 16.22 -40.77
N HIS A 353 -24.57 15.59 -41.71
CA HIS A 353 -25.12 16.29 -42.87
C HIS A 353 -26.33 17.17 -42.53
N ASP A 354 -27.08 16.77 -41.51
CA ASP A 354 -28.28 17.41 -40.96
C ASP A 354 -27.96 18.39 -39.82
N ALA A 355 -26.68 18.69 -39.57
CA ALA A 355 -26.27 19.63 -38.53
C ALA A 355 -26.95 21.01 -38.68
N PRO A 356 -27.34 21.66 -37.57
CA PRO A 356 -28.02 22.94 -37.60
C PRO A 356 -27.12 24.04 -38.20
N ARG A 357 -27.73 25.04 -38.81
CA ARG A 357 -27.03 26.24 -39.30
C ARG A 357 -26.91 27.27 -38.20
N ALA A 358 -25.86 28.07 -38.23
CA ALA A 358 -25.68 29.24 -37.36
C ALA A 358 -25.70 30.53 -38.20
N ARG A 359 -26.13 31.63 -37.58
CA ARG A 359 -26.11 32.97 -38.21
C ARG A 359 -24.77 33.67 -38.01
N ASP A 360 -24.16 33.51 -36.83
CA ASP A 360 -23.01 34.32 -36.40
C ASP A 360 -21.64 33.71 -36.78
N PHE A 361 -21.62 32.47 -37.27
CA PHE A 361 -20.41 31.79 -37.72
C PHE A 361 -20.72 30.76 -38.81
N ARG A 362 -19.72 30.45 -39.64
CA ARG A 362 -19.85 29.46 -40.72
C ARG A 362 -19.90 28.04 -40.17
N VAL A 363 -20.88 27.26 -40.62
CA VAL A 363 -21.02 25.82 -40.34
C VAL A 363 -20.75 25.00 -41.61
N TRP A 364 -19.75 24.13 -41.57
CA TRP A 364 -19.52 23.11 -42.59
C TRP A 364 -20.19 21.81 -42.17
N ARG A 365 -21.31 21.51 -42.83
CA ARG A 365 -22.10 20.29 -42.59
C ARG A 365 -21.57 19.12 -43.42
N GLY A 366 -21.56 17.92 -42.85
CA GLY A 366 -21.00 16.73 -43.50
C GLY A 366 -19.49 16.84 -43.75
N ALA A 367 -18.78 17.64 -42.98
CA ALA A 367 -17.36 17.91 -43.16
C ALA A 367 -16.55 17.37 -41.98
N VAL A 368 -15.28 17.04 -42.23
CA VAL A 368 -14.38 16.51 -41.18
C VAL A 368 -13.05 17.22 -41.19
N VAL A 369 -12.48 17.45 -40.01
CA VAL A 369 -11.07 17.83 -39.89
C VAL A 369 -10.23 16.58 -40.15
N CYS A 370 -9.32 16.66 -41.13
CA CYS A 370 -8.55 15.49 -41.54
C CYS A 370 -7.03 15.66 -41.44
N ASP A 371 -6.54 16.86 -41.15
CA ASP A 371 -5.13 17.14 -40.84
C ASP A 371 -5.02 18.45 -40.05
N SER A 372 -3.84 18.68 -39.46
CA SER A 372 -3.49 19.94 -38.80
C SER A 372 -2.01 20.28 -39.02
N ALA A 373 -1.68 21.57 -38.99
CA ALA A 373 -0.32 22.07 -39.16
C ALA A 373 0.06 23.10 -38.08
N GLY A 374 1.36 23.33 -37.94
CA GLY A 374 2.00 24.10 -36.86
C GLY A 374 2.74 23.18 -35.88
N ARG A 375 3.94 23.57 -35.40
CA ARG A 375 4.78 22.65 -34.59
C ARG A 375 4.60 22.85 -33.09
N LYS A 376 4.91 24.05 -32.58
CA LYS A 376 4.81 24.41 -31.15
C LYS A 376 3.43 24.98 -30.77
N GLY A 377 2.55 25.10 -31.76
CA GLY A 377 1.18 25.57 -31.63
C GLY A 377 0.45 25.31 -32.95
N LEU A 378 -0.87 25.18 -32.89
CA LEU A 378 -1.72 25.06 -34.07
C LEU A 378 -1.69 26.38 -34.87
N GLU A 379 -1.60 26.26 -36.19
CA GLU A 379 -1.65 27.40 -37.12
C GLU A 379 -2.80 27.27 -38.12
N ASN A 380 -3.08 26.05 -38.58
CA ASN A 380 -4.20 25.76 -39.47
C ASN A 380 -4.66 24.31 -39.36
N ILE A 381 -5.91 24.09 -39.74
CA ILE A 381 -6.53 22.78 -39.90
C ILE A 381 -6.85 22.55 -41.38
N THR A 382 -6.86 21.29 -41.79
CA THR A 382 -7.35 20.89 -43.12
C THR A 382 -8.71 20.23 -42.97
N ILE A 383 -9.71 20.80 -43.62
CA ILE A 383 -11.09 20.32 -43.62
C ILE A 383 -11.32 19.58 -44.94
N ARG A 384 -12.04 18.46 -44.87
CA ARG A 384 -12.53 17.73 -46.03
C ARG A 384 -14.03 17.91 -46.12
N THR A 385 -14.49 18.39 -47.27
CA THR A 385 -15.89 18.59 -47.63
C THR A 385 -16.24 17.74 -48.85
N ALA A 386 -17.51 17.72 -49.25
CA ALA A 386 -17.93 17.11 -50.50
C ALA A 386 -17.25 17.73 -51.75
N ARG A 387 -16.75 18.97 -51.66
CA ARG A 387 -16.09 19.69 -52.77
C ARG A 387 -14.56 19.49 -52.81
N GLY A 388 -13.98 18.82 -51.82
CA GLY A 388 -12.53 18.62 -51.72
C GLY A 388 -11.96 19.05 -50.36
N LYS A 389 -10.65 19.30 -50.32
CA LYS A 389 -9.92 19.72 -49.11
C LYS A 389 -9.64 21.21 -49.13
N GLU A 390 -9.83 21.87 -48.00
CA GLU A 390 -9.50 23.29 -47.80
C GLU A 390 -8.77 23.50 -46.47
N LYS A 391 -7.93 24.54 -46.40
CA LYS A 391 -7.22 24.92 -45.17
C LYS A 391 -7.95 26.06 -44.49
N LEU A 392 -8.11 25.95 -43.17
CA LEU A 392 -8.67 27.00 -42.32
C LEU A 392 -7.63 27.41 -41.28
N GLN A 393 -7.30 28.70 -41.21
CA GLN A 393 -6.39 29.22 -40.20
C GLN A 393 -7.08 29.20 -38.83
N ALA A 394 -6.45 28.57 -37.85
CA ALA A 394 -6.94 28.46 -36.49
C ALA A 394 -5.77 28.28 -35.54
N ASP A 395 -5.80 28.94 -34.39
CA ASP A 395 -4.77 28.84 -33.37
C ASP A 395 -5.19 28.00 -32.16
N CYS A 396 -6.46 27.60 -32.14
CA CYS A 396 -7.04 26.58 -31.28
C CYS A 396 -8.09 25.77 -32.07
N LEU A 397 -8.14 24.46 -31.83
CA LEU A 397 -9.18 23.56 -32.33
C LEU A 397 -9.88 22.91 -31.13
N ALA A 398 -11.14 23.24 -30.92
CA ALA A 398 -12.03 22.57 -29.98
C ALA A 398 -12.64 21.34 -30.65
N MET A 399 -12.32 20.13 -30.22
CA MET A 399 -12.85 18.88 -30.78
C MET A 399 -13.80 18.16 -29.82
N SER A 400 -14.88 17.60 -30.35
CA SER A 400 -15.86 16.81 -29.59
C SER A 400 -16.24 15.54 -30.34
N GLY A 401 -15.95 14.37 -29.76
CA GLY A 401 -16.37 13.05 -30.27
C GLY A 401 -17.59 12.47 -29.54
N GLY A 402 -18.15 13.21 -28.58
CA GLY A 402 -19.21 12.77 -27.68
C GLY A 402 -18.73 12.53 -26.25
N TRP A 403 -19.55 11.86 -25.45
CA TRP A 403 -19.35 11.70 -24.01
C TRP A 403 -19.32 10.23 -23.58
N ASN A 404 -18.41 9.89 -22.68
CA ASN A 404 -18.30 8.59 -22.04
C ASN A 404 -18.74 8.73 -20.58
N PRO A 405 -19.89 8.15 -20.18
CA PRO A 405 -20.29 8.07 -18.78
C PRO A 405 -19.17 7.51 -17.89
N SER A 406 -18.99 8.08 -16.70
CA SER A 406 -17.95 7.68 -15.74
C SER A 406 -18.31 6.36 -15.05
N VAL A 407 -18.18 5.24 -15.78
CA VAL A 407 -18.57 3.90 -15.29
C VAL A 407 -17.59 3.27 -14.30
N HIS A 408 -16.41 3.85 -14.11
CA HIS A 408 -15.26 3.27 -13.40
C HIS A 408 -15.62 2.64 -12.05
N LEU A 409 -16.21 3.43 -11.14
CA LEU A 409 -16.57 2.97 -9.79
C LEU A 409 -17.61 1.84 -9.82
N ALA A 410 -18.62 1.94 -10.69
CA ALA A 410 -19.63 0.89 -10.86
C ALA A 410 -19.06 -0.42 -11.42
N CYS A 411 -17.85 -0.40 -12.00
CA CYS A 411 -17.18 -1.57 -12.55
C CYS A 411 -16.14 -2.20 -11.59
N HIS A 412 -15.86 -1.60 -10.43
CA HIS A 412 -14.81 -2.08 -9.50
C HIS A 412 -15.12 -3.45 -8.88
N MET A 413 -16.38 -3.86 -8.85
CA MET A 413 -16.83 -5.19 -8.40
C MET A 413 -17.17 -6.12 -9.57
N ASN A 414 -16.37 -6.08 -10.65
CA ASN A 414 -16.52 -6.89 -11.87
C ASN A 414 -17.80 -6.66 -12.69
N GLY A 415 -18.56 -5.61 -12.40
CA GLY A 415 -19.64 -5.14 -13.25
C GLY A 415 -19.14 -4.80 -14.66
N ARG A 416 -19.84 -5.31 -15.68
CA ARG A 416 -19.53 -4.98 -17.08
C ARG A 416 -20.51 -3.92 -17.57
N PRO A 417 -20.05 -2.78 -18.08
CA PRO A 417 -20.94 -1.72 -18.50
C PRO A 417 -21.68 -2.10 -19.80
N VAL A 418 -22.85 -1.51 -20.01
CA VAL A 418 -23.77 -1.83 -21.10
C VAL A 418 -23.69 -0.78 -22.21
N TRP A 419 -23.68 -1.20 -23.47
CA TRP A 419 -23.62 -0.28 -24.61
C TRP A 419 -24.99 0.31 -24.96
N ARG A 420 -25.08 1.64 -25.00
CA ARG A 420 -26.24 2.40 -25.50
C ARG A 420 -25.93 3.05 -26.85
N ARG A 421 -26.71 2.70 -27.88
CA ARG A 421 -26.50 3.15 -29.26
C ARG A 421 -26.89 4.61 -29.49
N ASP A 422 -27.94 5.07 -28.82
CA ASP A 422 -28.50 6.42 -28.93
C ASP A 422 -27.50 7.51 -28.50
N ILE A 423 -26.66 7.21 -27.52
CA ILE A 423 -25.58 8.10 -27.05
C ILE A 423 -24.18 7.65 -27.48
N ALA A 424 -24.09 6.52 -28.20
CA ALA A 424 -22.86 5.85 -28.61
C ALA A 424 -21.84 5.72 -27.46
N ALA A 425 -22.27 5.17 -26.32
CA ALA A 425 -21.42 5.06 -25.12
C ALA A 425 -21.78 3.85 -24.26
N PHE A 426 -20.89 3.52 -23.33
CA PHE A 426 -21.13 2.54 -22.27
C PHE A 426 -21.73 3.23 -21.03
N VAL A 427 -22.75 2.61 -20.43
CA VAL A 427 -23.37 3.04 -19.15
C VAL A 427 -23.16 1.97 -18.07
N PRO A 428 -23.24 2.32 -16.77
CA PRO A 428 -23.15 1.36 -15.68
C PRO A 428 -24.21 0.26 -15.79
N LEU A 429 -23.87 -0.94 -15.34
CA LEU A 429 -24.85 -2.00 -15.11
C LEU A 429 -25.52 -1.76 -13.74
N PRO A 430 -26.86 -1.61 -13.67
CA PRO A 430 -27.54 -1.43 -12.40
C PRO A 430 -27.23 -2.58 -11.42
N GLY A 431 -26.98 -2.24 -10.15
CA GLY A 431 -26.68 -3.22 -9.10
C GLY A 431 -25.30 -3.87 -9.18
N ALA A 432 -24.42 -3.46 -10.11
CA ALA A 432 -23.06 -4.01 -10.22
C ALA A 432 -22.21 -3.82 -8.96
N VAL A 433 -22.43 -2.72 -8.23
CA VAL A 433 -21.91 -2.50 -6.88
C VAL A 433 -23.11 -2.47 -5.94
N PRO A 434 -23.24 -3.41 -4.99
CA PRO A 434 -24.38 -3.47 -4.10
C PRO A 434 -24.59 -2.16 -3.33
N GLY A 435 -25.81 -1.61 -3.40
CA GLY A 435 -26.18 -0.37 -2.71
C GLY A 435 -25.71 0.93 -3.39
N LEU A 436 -25.08 0.86 -4.57
CA LEU A 436 -24.68 2.02 -5.37
C LEU A 436 -25.60 2.20 -6.60
N GLU A 437 -26.18 3.38 -6.74
CA GLU A 437 -27.01 3.77 -7.89
C GLU A 437 -26.31 4.87 -8.71
N ALA A 438 -26.20 4.70 -10.03
CA ALA A 438 -25.61 5.71 -10.92
C ALA A 438 -26.70 6.63 -11.50
N VAL A 439 -26.43 7.94 -11.54
CA VAL A 439 -27.41 8.96 -11.96
C VAL A 439 -26.82 10.03 -12.87
N GLY A 440 -27.69 10.73 -13.60
CA GLY A 440 -27.34 11.84 -14.47
C GLY A 440 -26.43 11.39 -15.60
N ALA A 441 -25.43 12.21 -15.95
CA ALA A 441 -24.54 11.89 -17.06
C ALA A 441 -23.71 10.60 -16.83
N ALA A 442 -23.51 10.17 -15.57
CA ALA A 442 -22.89 8.87 -15.26
C ALA A 442 -23.80 7.68 -15.63
N ASN A 443 -25.12 7.89 -15.69
CA ASN A 443 -26.12 6.93 -16.16
C ASN A 443 -26.50 7.12 -17.65
N GLY A 444 -25.91 8.12 -18.31
CA GLY A 444 -26.21 8.47 -19.71
C GLY A 444 -27.36 9.46 -19.90
N ALA A 445 -27.86 10.08 -18.84
CA ALA A 445 -28.78 11.22 -18.93
C ALA A 445 -27.98 12.52 -19.11
N PHE A 446 -28.03 13.10 -20.31
CA PHE A 446 -27.14 14.23 -20.68
C PHE A 446 -27.78 15.61 -20.63
N SER A 447 -29.11 15.72 -20.51
CA SER A 447 -29.73 17.02 -20.27
C SER A 447 -29.63 17.43 -18.80
N THR A 448 -29.67 18.73 -18.55
CA THR A 448 -29.60 19.27 -17.19
C THR A 448 -30.84 18.89 -16.38
N ALA A 449 -32.03 19.00 -16.98
CA ALA A 449 -33.29 18.62 -16.36
C ALA A 449 -33.32 17.13 -15.96
N ALA A 450 -32.83 16.23 -16.83
CA ALA A 450 -32.75 14.81 -16.49
C ALA A 450 -31.73 14.53 -15.37
N CYS A 451 -30.59 15.23 -15.34
CA CYS A 451 -29.62 15.11 -14.25
C CYS A 451 -30.22 15.52 -12.89
N LEU A 452 -30.94 16.65 -12.84
CA LEU A 452 -31.59 17.14 -11.62
C LEU A 452 -32.64 16.14 -11.12
N ARG A 453 -33.49 15.63 -12.02
CA ARG A 453 -34.52 14.64 -11.72
C ARG A 453 -33.93 13.33 -11.20
N GLU A 454 -33.02 12.70 -11.95
CA GLU A 454 -32.44 11.42 -11.54
C GLU A 454 -31.68 11.54 -10.20
N GLY A 455 -30.99 12.66 -9.98
CA GLY A 455 -30.33 12.95 -8.73
C GLY A 455 -31.30 13.01 -7.54
N ALA A 456 -32.33 13.86 -7.66
CA ALA A 456 -33.34 14.06 -6.62
C ALA A 456 -34.04 12.74 -6.26
N GLU A 457 -34.45 11.97 -7.27
CA GLU A 457 -35.13 10.69 -7.07
C GLU A 457 -34.24 9.64 -6.42
N ALA A 458 -32.96 9.52 -6.84
CA ALA A 458 -32.05 8.54 -6.25
C ALA A 458 -31.67 8.89 -4.81
N GLY A 459 -31.49 10.18 -4.49
CA GLY A 459 -31.31 10.63 -3.11
C GLY A 459 -32.49 10.26 -2.22
N ALA A 460 -33.72 10.51 -2.71
CA ALA A 460 -34.94 10.13 -2.00
C ALA A 460 -35.06 8.60 -1.83
N ARG A 461 -34.85 7.81 -2.90
CA ARG A 461 -34.87 6.34 -2.83
C ARG A 461 -33.82 5.78 -1.87
N ALA A 462 -32.62 6.36 -1.86
CA ALA A 462 -31.55 5.95 -0.96
C ALA A 462 -31.94 6.18 0.51
N ALA A 463 -32.53 7.33 0.82
CA ALA A 463 -33.02 7.64 2.16
C ALA A 463 -34.24 6.77 2.56
N GLU A 464 -35.21 6.59 1.65
CA GLU A 464 -36.38 5.72 1.87
C GLU A 464 -35.97 4.27 2.16
N ALA A 465 -35.00 3.74 1.41
CA ALA A 465 -34.45 2.41 1.61
C ALA A 465 -33.74 2.21 2.96
N LEU A 466 -33.49 3.29 3.70
CA LEU A 466 -32.93 3.30 5.05
C LEU A 466 -33.97 3.65 6.12
N GLY A 467 -35.23 3.87 5.74
CA GLY A 467 -36.34 4.14 6.65
C GLY A 467 -36.59 5.62 6.95
N PHE A 468 -35.95 6.54 6.22
CA PHE A 468 -36.21 7.98 6.36
C PHE A 468 -37.48 8.41 5.60
N GLY A 469 -38.17 9.45 6.09
CA GLY A 469 -39.31 10.05 5.41
C GLY A 469 -38.85 10.87 4.20
N ALA A 470 -38.68 10.21 3.06
CA ALA A 470 -38.12 10.83 1.87
C ALA A 470 -39.20 11.42 0.95
N ALA A 471 -38.96 12.64 0.47
CA ALA A 471 -39.72 13.28 -0.59
C ALA A 471 -38.76 13.78 -1.66
N VAL A 472 -39.16 13.64 -2.93
CA VAL A 472 -38.39 14.24 -4.04
C VAL A 472 -38.55 15.76 -3.94
N PRO A 473 -37.47 16.54 -3.80
CA PRO A 473 -37.55 18.00 -3.76
C PRO A 473 -38.07 18.56 -5.09
N ASP A 474 -38.61 19.79 -5.05
CA ASP A 474 -39.04 20.52 -6.24
C ASP A 474 -37.91 20.61 -7.26
N LEU A 475 -38.22 20.21 -8.50
CA LEU A 475 -37.25 20.21 -9.59
C LEU A 475 -37.19 21.61 -10.24
N PRO A 476 -36.03 22.27 -10.25
CA PRO A 476 -35.91 23.56 -10.93
C PRO A 476 -35.99 23.38 -12.44
N GLU A 477 -36.60 24.35 -13.13
CA GLU A 477 -36.63 24.39 -14.59
C GLU A 477 -35.20 24.51 -15.15
N ALA A 478 -34.85 23.68 -16.12
CA ALA A 478 -33.52 23.64 -16.72
C ALA A 478 -33.57 23.15 -18.17
N GLU A 479 -32.44 23.28 -18.87
CA GLU A 479 -32.30 22.78 -20.24
C GLU A 479 -32.60 21.28 -20.33
N ASP A 480 -33.41 20.92 -21.35
CA ASP A 480 -33.81 19.54 -21.66
C ASP A 480 -33.58 19.19 -23.14
N ASP A 481 -32.57 19.79 -23.78
CA ASP A 481 -32.28 19.51 -25.20
C ASP A 481 -31.76 18.06 -25.38
N PRO A 482 -32.16 17.38 -26.47
CA PRO A 482 -31.69 16.03 -26.74
C PRO A 482 -30.20 16.00 -27.12
N CYS A 483 -29.44 15.04 -26.58
CA CYS A 483 -28.06 14.81 -26.97
C CYS A 483 -27.97 14.03 -28.29
N ARG A 484 -28.06 14.74 -29.42
CA ARG A 484 -27.92 14.13 -30.75
C ARG A 484 -26.45 13.91 -31.09
N ILE A 485 -26.10 12.70 -31.52
CA ILE A 485 -24.75 12.30 -31.89
C ILE A 485 -24.74 11.31 -33.06
N ALA A 486 -23.73 11.42 -33.94
CA ALA A 486 -23.40 10.41 -34.94
C ALA A 486 -22.03 9.78 -34.62
N PRO A 487 -21.87 8.44 -34.64
CA PRO A 487 -20.59 7.80 -34.34
C PRO A 487 -19.47 8.27 -35.28
N LEU A 488 -18.40 8.82 -34.72
CA LEU A 488 -17.17 9.18 -35.45
C LEU A 488 -15.96 8.98 -34.54
N TRP A 489 -15.27 7.86 -34.70
CA TRP A 489 -14.13 7.48 -33.85
C TRP A 489 -12.79 7.89 -34.46
N SER A 490 -12.67 7.76 -35.78
CA SER A 490 -11.50 8.17 -36.53
C SER A 490 -11.86 8.66 -37.93
N VAL A 491 -11.13 9.66 -38.41
CA VAL A 491 -11.25 10.20 -39.76
C VAL A 491 -10.29 9.43 -40.68
N PRO A 492 -10.78 8.76 -41.74
CA PRO A 492 -9.92 8.01 -42.66
C PRO A 492 -8.87 8.91 -43.34
N GLY A 493 -7.62 8.43 -43.39
CA GLY A 493 -6.50 9.13 -44.02
C GLY A 493 -5.16 8.43 -43.81
N ARG A 494 -4.12 8.94 -44.46
CA ARG A 494 -2.72 8.53 -44.24
C ARG A 494 -2.09 9.39 -43.15
N GLY A 495 -1.19 8.82 -42.35
CA GLY A 495 -0.46 9.53 -41.28
C GLY A 495 -0.93 9.15 -39.88
N ARG A 496 -0.38 9.81 -38.85
CA ARG A 496 -0.63 9.49 -37.44
C ARG A 496 -1.90 10.15 -36.94
N ALA A 497 -2.90 9.33 -36.62
CA ALA A 497 -4.11 9.73 -35.92
C ALA A 497 -4.07 9.14 -34.50
N TRP A 498 -3.96 9.99 -33.49
CA TRP A 498 -3.68 9.61 -32.12
C TRP A 498 -4.97 9.24 -31.38
N LEU A 499 -4.89 8.16 -30.61
CA LEU A 499 -5.95 7.65 -29.74
C LEU A 499 -5.56 7.86 -28.28
N ASP A 500 -4.42 7.29 -27.87
CA ASP A 500 -3.81 7.53 -26.56
C ASP A 500 -2.70 8.56 -26.70
N PHE A 501 -2.98 9.75 -26.17
CA PHE A 501 -2.07 10.87 -26.24
C PHE A 501 -0.83 10.64 -25.37
N GLN A 502 -0.98 10.08 -24.17
CA GLN A 502 0.11 10.00 -23.22
C GLN A 502 1.12 8.90 -23.60
N ASN A 503 0.61 7.74 -24.03
CA ASN A 503 1.44 6.60 -24.46
C ASN A 503 1.77 6.60 -25.96
N ASP A 504 1.39 7.65 -26.69
CA ASP A 504 1.71 7.81 -28.11
C ASP A 504 1.14 6.67 -28.99
N VAL A 505 -0.10 6.23 -28.73
CA VAL A 505 -0.78 5.17 -29.50
C VAL A 505 -1.67 5.76 -30.58
N THR A 506 -1.59 5.20 -31.79
CA THR A 506 -2.35 5.64 -32.96
C THR A 506 -3.36 4.60 -33.46
N VAL A 507 -4.28 5.04 -34.33
CA VAL A 507 -5.18 4.14 -35.08
C VAL A 507 -4.41 3.04 -35.82
N LYS A 508 -3.22 3.36 -36.35
CA LYS A 508 -2.37 2.37 -37.03
C LYS A 508 -1.93 1.26 -36.09
N ASP A 509 -1.57 1.59 -34.85
CA ASP A 509 -1.08 0.64 -33.86
C ASP A 509 -2.16 -0.37 -33.46
N VAL A 510 -3.40 0.09 -33.27
CA VAL A 510 -4.56 -0.80 -32.99
C VAL A 510 -4.86 -1.70 -34.18
N LYS A 511 -4.84 -1.16 -35.42
CA LYS A 511 -5.03 -1.96 -36.64
C LYS A 511 -3.90 -2.98 -36.84
N GLN A 512 -2.66 -2.61 -36.51
CA GLN A 512 -1.53 -3.52 -36.53
C GLN A 512 -1.70 -4.64 -35.50
N ALA A 513 -2.14 -4.33 -34.29
CA ALA A 513 -2.42 -5.34 -33.27
C ALA A 513 -3.47 -6.35 -33.77
N ALA A 514 -4.56 -5.88 -34.39
CA ALA A 514 -5.56 -6.74 -34.99
C ALA A 514 -4.99 -7.61 -36.13
N ALA A 515 -4.18 -7.03 -37.02
CA ALA A 515 -3.51 -7.74 -38.11
C ALA A 515 -2.53 -8.81 -37.60
N GLU A 516 -1.87 -8.56 -36.47
CA GLU A 516 -1.01 -9.52 -35.76
C GLU A 516 -1.81 -10.47 -34.84
N ASN A 517 -3.12 -10.59 -35.06
CA ASN A 517 -4.04 -11.52 -34.41
C ASN A 517 -4.30 -11.26 -32.90
N PHE A 518 -4.01 -10.06 -32.39
CA PHE A 518 -4.44 -9.64 -31.06
C PHE A 518 -5.92 -9.21 -31.09
N ARG A 519 -6.83 -10.18 -31.00
CA ARG A 519 -8.30 -9.96 -31.09
C ARG A 519 -8.96 -9.51 -29.79
N SER A 520 -8.39 -9.90 -28.64
CA SER A 520 -8.88 -9.48 -27.32
C SER A 520 -8.49 -8.03 -27.05
N VAL A 521 -9.40 -7.23 -26.52
CA VAL A 521 -9.06 -5.87 -26.06
C VAL A 521 -7.91 -5.89 -25.05
N GLU A 522 -7.84 -6.90 -24.19
CA GLU A 522 -6.79 -7.05 -23.18
C GLU A 522 -5.42 -7.33 -23.83
N HIS A 523 -5.38 -8.04 -24.95
CA HIS A 523 -4.16 -8.23 -25.73
C HIS A 523 -3.76 -6.96 -26.47
N MET A 524 -4.71 -6.28 -27.13
CA MET A 524 -4.46 -5.01 -27.82
C MET A 524 -3.91 -3.97 -26.83
N LYS A 525 -4.50 -3.85 -25.63
CA LYS A 525 -4.03 -3.02 -24.52
C LYS A 525 -2.55 -3.29 -24.20
N ARG A 526 -2.21 -4.55 -23.90
CA ARG A 526 -0.84 -4.93 -23.49
C ARG A 526 0.17 -4.75 -24.62
N TYR A 527 -0.21 -5.06 -25.85
CA TYR A 527 0.67 -4.98 -27.01
C TYR A 527 0.97 -3.54 -27.42
N THR A 528 -0.04 -2.67 -27.38
CA THR A 528 0.08 -1.27 -27.82
C THR A 528 0.38 -0.28 -26.70
N THR A 529 0.22 -0.70 -25.42
CA THR A 529 0.18 0.12 -24.20
C THR A 529 -1.01 1.10 -24.09
N GLN A 530 -2.00 0.96 -24.96
CA GLN A 530 -3.26 1.73 -24.96
C GLN A 530 -3.94 1.70 -23.58
N GLY A 531 -4.20 2.88 -23.00
CA GLY A 531 -4.93 3.01 -21.74
C GLY A 531 -4.16 2.55 -20.50
N MET A 532 -2.84 2.43 -20.58
CA MET A 532 -1.95 2.08 -19.45
C MET A 532 -1.23 3.28 -18.84
N ALA A 533 -1.49 4.49 -19.34
CA ALA A 533 -0.92 5.74 -18.86
C ALA A 533 -1.50 6.19 -17.50
N THR A 534 -1.02 7.30 -16.96
CA THR A 534 -1.51 7.84 -15.66
C THR A 534 -2.96 8.29 -15.71
N ASP A 535 -3.49 8.61 -16.89
CA ASP A 535 -4.91 8.90 -17.13
C ASP A 535 -5.79 7.63 -17.18
N GLN A 536 -5.18 6.43 -17.24
CA GLN A 536 -5.85 5.12 -17.34
C GLN A 536 -6.79 5.00 -18.56
N GLY A 537 -6.50 5.73 -19.63
CA GLY A 537 -7.27 5.66 -20.88
C GLY A 537 -8.68 6.24 -20.81
N LYS A 538 -8.96 7.12 -19.84
CA LYS A 538 -10.24 7.85 -19.68
C LYS A 538 -10.79 8.41 -21.00
N ASN A 539 -9.89 8.99 -21.82
CA ASN A 539 -10.26 9.62 -23.09
C ASN A 539 -10.00 8.74 -24.33
N SER A 540 -9.32 7.61 -24.19
CA SER A 540 -8.78 6.87 -25.34
C SER A 540 -9.38 5.47 -25.52
N ASN A 541 -9.84 4.84 -24.43
CA ASN A 541 -10.28 3.44 -24.45
C ASN A 541 -11.46 3.19 -25.41
N VAL A 542 -12.52 4.00 -25.35
CA VAL A 542 -13.72 3.79 -26.21
C VAL A 542 -13.38 3.95 -27.69
N ALA A 543 -12.54 4.93 -28.05
CA ALA A 543 -12.12 5.11 -29.44
C ALA A 543 -11.23 3.96 -29.92
N ALA A 544 -10.28 3.48 -29.10
CA ALA A 544 -9.44 2.33 -29.44
C ALA A 544 -10.27 1.04 -29.57
N LEU A 545 -11.28 0.86 -28.70
CA LEU A 545 -12.25 -0.23 -28.80
C LEU A 545 -13.03 -0.20 -30.10
N ALA A 546 -13.52 0.97 -30.50
CA ALA A 546 -14.25 1.12 -31.76
C ALA A 546 -13.36 0.83 -32.98
N VAL A 547 -12.09 1.26 -32.94
CA VAL A 547 -11.11 0.94 -34.00
C VAL A 547 -10.80 -0.57 -34.04
N LEU A 548 -10.67 -1.23 -32.88
CA LEU A 548 -10.46 -2.68 -32.82
C LEU A 548 -11.69 -3.45 -33.32
N ALA A 549 -12.90 -3.00 -32.95
CA ALA A 549 -14.16 -3.57 -33.40
C ALA A 549 -14.28 -3.51 -34.94
N ASP A 550 -14.03 -2.33 -35.52
CA ASP A 550 -13.96 -2.13 -36.98
C ASP A 550 -12.91 -3.05 -37.64
N ALA A 551 -11.69 -3.08 -37.10
CA ALA A 551 -10.58 -3.87 -37.65
C ALA A 551 -10.80 -5.39 -37.55
N THR A 552 -11.66 -5.86 -36.65
CA THR A 552 -11.94 -7.29 -36.42
C THR A 552 -13.32 -7.73 -36.91
N GLY A 553 -14.13 -6.81 -37.47
CA GLY A 553 -15.47 -7.09 -37.96
C GLY A 553 -16.49 -7.41 -36.84
N ARG A 554 -16.25 -6.92 -35.62
CA ARG A 554 -17.11 -7.13 -34.44
C ARG A 554 -17.87 -5.85 -34.10
N SER A 555 -18.96 -5.98 -33.35
CA SER A 555 -19.58 -4.82 -32.71
C SER A 555 -18.77 -4.34 -31.49
N ILE A 556 -18.92 -3.06 -31.13
CA ILE A 556 -18.30 -2.48 -29.92
C ILE A 556 -18.64 -3.28 -28.64
N PRO A 557 -19.91 -3.64 -28.34
CA PRO A 557 -20.22 -4.43 -27.16
C PRO A 557 -19.60 -5.83 -27.19
N GLU A 558 -19.51 -6.48 -28.35
CA GLU A 558 -18.86 -7.80 -28.47
C GLU A 558 -17.37 -7.71 -28.18
N THR A 559 -16.66 -6.67 -28.66
CA THR A 559 -15.23 -6.47 -28.37
C THR A 559 -14.95 -6.40 -26.86
N GLY A 560 -15.90 -5.86 -26.09
CA GLY A 560 -15.84 -5.73 -24.64
C GLY A 560 -14.92 -4.60 -24.17
N THR A 561 -15.03 -4.18 -22.91
CA THR A 561 -14.12 -3.20 -22.31
C THR A 561 -12.93 -3.88 -21.63
N THR A 562 -11.88 -3.11 -21.34
CA THR A 562 -10.84 -3.55 -20.41
C THR A 562 -11.37 -3.53 -18.98
N THR A 563 -10.68 -4.22 -18.08
CA THR A 563 -11.03 -4.21 -16.65
C THR A 563 -10.79 -2.83 -16.03
N PHE A 564 -11.79 -2.28 -15.34
CA PHE A 564 -11.67 -1.09 -14.51
C PHE A 564 -11.13 -1.48 -13.13
N ARG A 565 -10.15 -0.74 -12.62
CA ARG A 565 -9.49 -1.02 -11.34
C ARG A 565 -9.39 0.25 -10.51
N PRO A 566 -9.56 0.17 -9.18
CA PRO A 566 -9.07 1.23 -8.30
C PRO A 566 -7.54 1.40 -8.46
N PRO A 567 -7.01 2.61 -8.27
CA PRO A 567 -7.76 3.83 -7.98
C PRO A 567 -8.24 4.55 -9.27
N TYR A 568 -9.40 5.22 -9.23
CA TYR A 568 -9.94 6.04 -10.33
C TYR A 568 -8.94 7.12 -10.79
N SER A 569 -8.32 7.80 -9.83
CA SER A 569 -7.20 8.74 -10.01
C SER A 569 -6.03 8.30 -9.13
N PRO A 570 -4.77 8.54 -9.53
CA PRO A 570 -3.60 8.11 -8.75
C PRO A 570 -3.64 8.59 -7.29
N VAL A 571 -3.18 7.73 -6.38
CA VAL A 571 -3.08 8.00 -4.95
C VAL A 571 -1.63 7.95 -4.53
N SER A 572 -1.19 8.86 -3.67
CA SER A 572 0.17 8.81 -3.13
C SER A 572 0.33 7.59 -2.20
N ILE A 573 1.46 6.88 -2.33
CA ILE A 573 1.79 5.77 -1.42
C ILE A 573 1.90 6.28 0.02
N ALA A 574 2.36 7.52 0.21
CA ALA A 574 2.52 8.11 1.53
C ALA A 574 1.18 8.34 2.24
N ALA A 575 0.10 8.69 1.53
CA ALA A 575 -1.25 8.75 2.11
C ALA A 575 -1.75 7.36 2.54
N LEU A 576 -1.56 6.33 1.72
CA LEU A 576 -1.88 4.94 2.07
C LEU A 576 -1.02 4.39 3.22
N GLY A 577 0.19 4.92 3.38
CA GLY A 577 1.17 4.55 4.40
C GLY A 577 1.20 5.47 5.63
N ALA A 578 0.34 6.48 5.71
CA ALA A 578 0.32 7.43 6.82
C ALA A 578 0.32 6.73 8.19
N GLY A 579 1.15 7.25 9.09
CA GLY A 579 1.48 6.65 10.40
C GLY A 579 2.57 5.58 10.38
N ALA A 580 2.80 4.90 9.25
CA ALA A 580 3.72 3.76 9.12
C ALA A 580 5.10 4.14 8.53
N GLN A 581 5.73 5.19 9.06
CA GLN A 581 7.03 5.70 8.60
C GLN A 581 8.10 5.56 9.70
N GLY A 582 9.31 5.11 9.33
CA GLY A 582 10.41 4.93 10.29
C GLY A 582 10.00 4.04 11.46
N LYS A 583 10.19 4.53 12.70
CA LYS A 583 9.77 3.84 13.93
C LYS A 583 8.24 3.73 14.10
N GLY A 584 7.45 4.47 13.32
CA GLY A 584 5.99 4.32 13.28
C GLY A 584 5.51 3.11 12.48
N PHE A 585 6.41 2.40 11.77
CA PHE A 585 6.04 1.24 10.94
C PHE A 585 5.46 0.08 11.76
N ALA A 586 6.00 -0.18 12.95
CA ALA A 586 5.53 -1.19 13.87
C ALA A 586 5.66 -0.69 15.32
N PRO A 587 4.79 -1.12 16.26
CA PRO A 587 4.92 -0.74 17.66
C PRO A 587 6.24 -1.23 18.28
N GLU A 588 6.91 -0.36 19.02
CA GLU A 588 8.04 -0.73 19.87
C GLU A 588 7.53 -1.16 21.25
N ARG A 589 7.81 -2.41 21.67
CA ARG A 589 7.44 -2.91 23.01
C ARG A 589 8.66 -2.92 23.92
N PHE A 590 8.54 -2.29 25.07
CA PHE A 590 9.61 -2.15 26.06
C PHE A 590 9.25 -2.87 27.35
N SER A 591 10.16 -3.68 27.88
CA SER A 591 9.98 -4.32 29.19
C SER A 591 10.06 -3.29 30.31
N THR A 592 9.63 -3.68 31.51
CA THR A 592 9.63 -2.79 32.67
C THR A 592 11.03 -2.34 33.08
N SER A 593 12.08 -3.12 32.78
CA SER A 593 13.48 -2.77 33.03
C SER A 593 14.17 -2.11 31.84
N HIS A 594 13.43 -1.71 30.80
CA HIS A 594 14.03 -1.10 29.61
C HIS A 594 14.83 0.16 29.93
N ALA A 595 14.24 1.09 30.70
CA ALA A 595 14.92 2.33 31.10
C ALA A 595 16.20 2.03 31.89
N ALA A 596 16.11 1.18 32.92
CA ALA A 596 17.29 0.75 33.69
C ALA A 596 18.34 0.06 32.80
N SER A 597 17.94 -0.74 31.81
CA SER A 597 18.89 -1.41 30.92
C SER A 597 19.64 -0.41 30.04
N VAL A 598 18.95 0.59 29.50
CA VAL A 598 19.54 1.66 28.70
C VAL A 598 20.48 2.54 29.55
N GLU A 599 20.12 2.82 30.80
CA GLU A 599 21.01 3.52 31.75
C GLU A 599 22.32 2.76 32.00
N HIS A 600 22.28 1.41 31.96
CA HIS A 600 23.48 0.56 32.04
C HIS A 600 24.19 0.39 30.67
N GLY A 601 23.83 1.20 29.68
CA GLY A 601 24.48 1.22 28.36
C GLY A 601 24.18 0.01 27.48
N ALA A 602 23.14 -0.77 27.79
CA ALA A 602 22.81 -1.96 27.01
C ALA A 602 22.29 -1.59 25.60
N PRO A 603 22.91 -2.07 24.52
CA PRO A 603 22.28 -2.00 23.20
C PRO A 603 21.08 -2.93 23.14
N MET A 604 20.01 -2.45 22.53
CA MET A 604 18.75 -3.17 22.43
C MET A 604 18.65 -3.90 21.09
N ILE A 605 18.19 -5.16 21.13
CA ILE A 605 17.92 -5.98 19.95
C ILE A 605 16.43 -6.30 19.84
N GLU A 606 15.95 -6.45 18.61
CA GLU A 606 14.57 -6.79 18.30
C GLU A 606 14.32 -8.30 18.46
N ALA A 607 13.29 -8.64 19.21
CA ALA A 607 12.76 -9.99 19.39
C ALA A 607 11.25 -9.97 19.12
N GLY A 608 10.88 -10.05 17.84
CA GLY A 608 9.54 -9.66 17.41
C GLY A 608 9.35 -8.16 17.60
N LEU A 609 8.28 -7.75 18.28
CA LEU A 609 8.03 -6.34 18.63
C LEU A 609 8.77 -5.87 19.90
N TRP A 610 9.40 -6.79 20.63
CA TRP A 610 10.10 -6.48 21.88
C TRP A 610 11.54 -6.01 21.63
N TYR A 611 11.98 -5.02 22.40
CA TYR A 611 13.38 -4.62 22.47
C TYR A 611 14.01 -5.15 23.76
N ARG A 612 14.99 -6.05 23.61
CA ARG A 612 15.67 -6.73 24.72
C ARG A 612 17.15 -6.34 24.81
N PRO A 613 17.74 -6.28 26.01
CA PRO A 613 19.16 -5.97 26.16
C PRO A 613 20.03 -7.08 25.56
N SER A 614 20.93 -6.73 24.66
CA SER A 614 21.85 -7.67 24.01
C SER A 614 23.01 -8.06 24.94
N TYR A 615 23.67 -7.07 25.55
CA TYR A 615 24.74 -7.21 26.55
C TYR A 615 24.84 -5.91 27.36
N PHE A 616 25.63 -5.90 28.43
CA PHE A 616 25.83 -4.76 29.34
C PHE A 616 27.31 -4.39 29.40
N PRO A 617 27.76 -3.37 28.64
CA PRO A 617 29.18 -3.02 28.55
C PRO A 617 29.71 -2.34 29.81
N LYS A 618 31.00 -2.58 30.12
CA LYS A 618 31.77 -1.83 31.13
C LYS A 618 32.84 -0.94 30.48
N PRO A 619 33.25 0.15 31.14
CA PRO A 619 34.37 0.98 30.67
C PRO A 619 35.62 0.12 30.39
N GLY A 620 36.21 0.30 29.20
CA GLY A 620 37.37 -0.47 28.73
C GLY A 620 37.03 -1.67 27.84
N GLU A 621 35.77 -2.08 27.76
CA GLU A 621 35.30 -3.09 26.80
C GLU A 621 35.03 -2.41 25.44
N THR A 622 35.73 -2.84 24.40
CA THR A 622 35.71 -2.21 23.06
C THR A 622 34.82 -2.94 22.05
N HIS A 623 34.38 -4.16 22.37
CA HIS A 623 33.46 -4.92 21.52
C HIS A 623 32.53 -5.82 22.34
N TRP A 624 31.35 -6.13 21.79
CA TRP A 624 30.28 -6.88 22.44
C TRP A 624 30.74 -8.21 23.09
N ARG A 625 31.63 -8.96 22.41
CA ARG A 625 32.11 -10.25 22.93
C ARG A 625 32.87 -10.14 24.27
N GLN A 626 33.57 -9.05 24.56
CA GLN A 626 34.22 -8.87 25.87
C GLN A 626 33.18 -8.82 26.99
N SER A 627 32.10 -8.06 26.77
CA SER A 627 30.98 -7.96 27.70
C SER A 627 30.28 -9.31 27.87
N CYS A 628 29.97 -9.97 26.74
CA CYS A 628 29.39 -11.32 26.73
C CYS A 628 30.26 -12.33 27.49
N ASP A 629 31.56 -12.39 27.22
CA ASP A 629 32.48 -13.34 27.86
C ASP A 629 32.54 -13.11 29.39
N ARG A 630 32.59 -11.85 29.82
CA ARG A 630 32.51 -11.48 31.24
C ARG A 630 31.18 -11.89 31.86
N GLU A 631 30.06 -11.59 31.20
CA GLU A 631 28.71 -11.90 31.67
C GLU A 631 28.50 -13.42 31.85
N VAL A 632 29.00 -14.24 30.92
CA VAL A 632 28.95 -15.70 31.03
C VAL A 632 29.76 -16.17 32.24
N ARG A 633 31.01 -15.69 32.42
CA ARG A 633 31.84 -16.06 33.58
C ARG A 633 31.18 -15.64 34.90
N MET A 634 30.63 -14.43 34.94
CA MET A 634 29.89 -13.89 36.07
C MET A 634 28.72 -14.79 36.50
N VAL A 635 27.95 -15.31 35.55
CA VAL A 635 26.87 -16.28 35.84
C VAL A 635 27.43 -17.61 36.36
N ARG A 636 28.53 -18.12 35.77
CA ARG A 636 29.15 -19.40 36.15
C ARG A 636 29.84 -19.38 37.52
N GLU A 637 30.42 -18.24 37.90
CA GLU A 637 31.28 -18.09 39.09
C GLU A 637 30.55 -17.42 40.27
N ALA A 638 29.55 -16.59 40.00
CA ALA A 638 28.83 -15.82 41.02
C ALA A 638 27.31 -15.87 40.80
N VAL A 639 26.73 -14.80 40.24
CA VAL A 639 25.30 -14.67 39.97
C VAL A 639 25.07 -13.64 38.86
N GLY A 640 24.13 -13.91 37.97
CA GLY A 640 23.66 -12.96 36.96
C GLY A 640 22.15 -12.76 36.99
N VAL A 641 21.72 -11.59 36.55
CA VAL A 641 20.30 -11.20 36.43
C VAL A 641 19.96 -10.94 34.96
N CYS A 642 18.97 -11.63 34.41
CA CYS A 642 18.50 -11.42 33.04
C CYS A 642 17.00 -11.16 33.01
N ASP A 643 16.58 -10.17 32.21
CA ASP A 643 15.18 -9.87 31.98
C ASP A 643 14.54 -10.90 31.03
N VAL A 644 13.64 -11.70 31.58
CA VAL A 644 12.83 -12.71 30.88
C VAL A 644 11.35 -12.33 30.87
N SER A 645 11.03 -11.07 31.16
CA SER A 645 9.66 -10.55 31.18
C SER A 645 8.95 -10.67 29.83
N THR A 646 9.69 -10.84 28.73
CA THR A 646 9.12 -10.95 27.38
C THR A 646 8.59 -12.34 27.04
N LEU A 647 8.85 -13.38 27.84
CA LEU A 647 8.25 -14.71 27.64
C LEU A 647 6.73 -14.63 27.69
N GLY A 648 6.03 -15.38 26.83
CA GLY A 648 4.58 -15.47 26.93
C GLY A 648 4.18 -16.13 28.23
N LYS A 649 3.10 -15.67 28.85
CA LYS A 649 2.58 -16.21 30.11
C LYS A 649 1.07 -16.33 30.00
N ILE A 650 0.53 -17.51 30.25
CA ILE A 650 -0.91 -17.79 30.16
C ILE A 650 -1.35 -18.41 31.48
N ASP A 651 -2.28 -17.75 32.17
CA ASP A 651 -2.89 -18.25 33.41
C ASP A 651 -4.07 -19.15 33.01
N LEU A 652 -4.06 -20.42 33.43
CA LEU A 652 -5.10 -21.39 33.13
C LEU A 652 -5.78 -21.84 34.43
N GLN A 653 -7.10 -21.79 34.45
CA GLN A 653 -7.91 -22.11 35.61
C GLN A 653 -9.08 -23.03 35.26
N GLY A 654 -9.35 -24.00 36.13
CA GLY A 654 -10.45 -24.95 35.97
C GLY A 654 -10.02 -26.39 36.30
N PRO A 655 -11.00 -27.28 36.52
CA PRO A 655 -10.74 -28.69 36.82
C PRO A 655 -10.05 -29.44 35.67
N ASP A 656 -10.34 -29.07 34.41
CA ASP A 656 -9.88 -29.83 33.24
C ASP A 656 -8.57 -29.32 32.63
N VAL A 657 -7.90 -28.36 33.27
CA VAL A 657 -6.62 -27.82 32.76
C VAL A 657 -5.59 -28.92 32.53
N GLY A 658 -5.49 -29.90 33.43
CA GLY A 658 -4.56 -31.02 33.26
C GLY A 658 -4.85 -31.86 32.02
N ALA A 659 -6.12 -32.16 31.75
CA ALA A 659 -6.55 -32.91 30.57
C ALA A 659 -6.36 -32.12 29.27
N PHE A 660 -6.60 -30.81 29.32
CA PHE A 660 -6.34 -29.92 28.19
C PHE A 660 -4.84 -29.83 27.85
N LEU A 661 -3.98 -29.65 28.86
CA LEU A 661 -2.54 -29.64 28.69
C LEU A 661 -2.00 -30.98 28.18
N ASP A 662 -2.58 -32.11 28.61
CA ASP A 662 -2.27 -33.43 28.05
C ASP A 662 -2.61 -33.51 26.56
N PHE A 663 -3.64 -32.81 26.08
CA PHE A 663 -4.01 -32.81 24.67
C PHE A 663 -3.09 -31.90 23.82
N VAL A 664 -2.66 -30.77 24.38
CA VAL A 664 -1.85 -29.77 23.67
C VAL A 664 -0.35 -30.09 23.68
N TYR A 665 0.20 -30.51 24.82
CA TYR A 665 1.61 -30.86 24.92
C TYR A 665 1.87 -32.31 24.56
N THR A 666 3.09 -32.62 24.13
CA THR A 666 3.54 -33.98 23.79
C THR A 666 3.62 -34.92 24.99
N ASN A 667 4.03 -34.40 26.16
CA ASN A 667 4.15 -35.14 27.41
C ASN A 667 2.92 -34.93 28.31
N THR A 668 2.76 -35.76 29.34
CA THR A 668 1.64 -35.71 30.27
C THR A 668 1.87 -34.61 31.31
N PHE A 669 0.95 -33.66 31.49
CA PHE A 669 0.90 -32.64 32.52
C PHE A 669 -0.09 -32.95 33.65
N SER A 670 -1.17 -33.70 33.41
CA SER A 670 -2.21 -34.00 34.42
C SER A 670 -1.68 -34.61 35.73
N THR A 671 -0.55 -35.31 35.67
CA THR A 671 0.14 -35.94 36.83
C THR A 671 1.10 -35.01 37.58
N LEU A 672 1.28 -33.76 37.13
CA LEU A 672 2.16 -32.80 37.78
C LEU A 672 1.62 -32.44 39.17
N LYS A 673 2.45 -32.59 40.21
CA LYS A 673 2.07 -32.21 41.57
C LYS A 673 1.97 -30.69 41.71
N VAL A 674 1.10 -30.20 42.59
CA VAL A 674 1.03 -28.78 42.94
C VAL A 674 2.39 -28.32 43.48
N GLY A 675 2.78 -27.09 43.14
CA GLY A 675 4.08 -26.50 43.48
C GLY A 675 5.23 -26.99 42.60
N ARG A 676 4.93 -27.65 41.46
CA ARG A 676 5.95 -28.12 40.51
C ARG A 676 5.77 -27.53 39.12
N VAL A 677 6.87 -27.51 38.39
CA VAL A 677 6.97 -27.07 36.99
C VAL A 677 7.34 -28.27 36.12
N ARG A 678 6.89 -28.27 34.87
CA ARG A 678 7.29 -29.26 33.85
C ARG A 678 7.52 -28.56 32.52
N TYR A 679 8.61 -28.91 31.84
CA TYR A 679 8.89 -28.50 30.47
C TYR A 679 8.16 -29.43 29.49
N GLY A 680 7.69 -28.91 28.36
CA GLY A 680 7.03 -29.69 27.31
C GLY A 680 7.18 -29.06 25.94
N LEU A 681 7.01 -29.90 24.91
CA LEU A 681 6.94 -29.48 23.50
C LEU A 681 5.49 -29.48 23.03
N MET A 682 5.11 -28.46 22.28
CA MET A 682 3.86 -28.42 21.53
C MET A 682 4.17 -28.70 20.05
N LEU A 683 3.39 -29.56 19.43
CA LEU A 683 3.50 -29.83 18.00
C LEU A 683 2.35 -29.16 17.26
N ARG A 684 2.58 -28.86 15.98
CA ARG A 684 1.50 -28.62 15.03
C ARG A 684 0.88 -29.94 14.61
N GLU A 685 -0.29 -29.88 14.00
CA GLU A 685 -1.02 -31.05 13.51
C GLU A 685 -0.18 -31.90 12.54
N ASP A 686 0.72 -31.28 11.77
CA ASP A 686 1.63 -31.92 10.81
C ASP A 686 2.81 -32.70 11.44
N GLY A 687 2.97 -32.61 12.77
CA GLY A 687 3.97 -33.34 13.56
C GLY A 687 5.28 -32.61 13.80
N PHE A 688 5.44 -31.38 13.31
CA PHE A 688 6.61 -30.55 13.60
C PHE A 688 6.44 -29.74 14.88
N VAL A 689 7.55 -29.35 15.50
CA VAL A 689 7.53 -28.54 16.71
C VAL A 689 6.96 -27.16 16.40
N MET A 690 5.94 -26.76 17.16
CA MET A 690 5.32 -25.44 17.08
C MET A 690 6.02 -24.47 18.01
N ASP A 691 6.11 -24.82 19.29
CA ASP A 691 6.72 -24.03 20.35
C ASP A 691 7.06 -24.94 21.52
N ASP A 692 7.81 -24.41 22.48
CA ASP A 692 8.12 -25.08 23.73
C ASP A 692 7.88 -24.16 24.94
N GLY A 693 7.98 -24.73 26.13
CA GLY A 693 7.90 -23.94 27.34
C GLY A 693 7.68 -24.77 28.58
N THR A 694 7.42 -24.07 29.69
CA THR A 694 7.16 -24.70 30.97
C THR A 694 5.74 -24.44 31.43
N CYS A 695 5.12 -25.39 32.13
CA CYS A 695 3.87 -25.12 32.83
C CYS A 695 4.04 -25.44 34.32
N ALA A 696 3.66 -24.47 35.15
CA ALA A 696 3.69 -24.53 36.60
C ALA A 696 2.29 -24.81 37.15
N ARG A 697 2.15 -25.83 38.01
CA ARG A 697 0.89 -26.09 38.72
C ARG A 697 0.89 -25.34 40.05
N LEU A 698 0.33 -24.13 40.06
CA LEU A 698 0.32 -23.22 41.22
C LEU A 698 -0.72 -23.59 42.29
N GLY A 699 -1.74 -24.34 41.91
CA GLY A 699 -2.78 -24.88 42.80
C GLY A 699 -3.47 -26.07 42.15
N GLU A 700 -4.51 -26.59 42.80
CA GLU A 700 -5.26 -27.75 42.29
C GLU A 700 -5.79 -27.52 40.87
N ASN A 701 -6.44 -26.37 40.68
CA ASN A 701 -7.07 -25.92 39.44
C ASN A 701 -6.46 -24.62 38.90
N ARG A 702 -5.21 -24.31 39.24
CA ARG A 702 -4.52 -23.08 38.80
C ARG A 702 -3.13 -23.38 38.26
N TRP A 703 -2.90 -22.98 37.03
CA TRP A 703 -1.69 -23.26 36.28
C TRP A 703 -1.17 -21.99 35.60
N LEU A 704 0.13 -21.95 35.37
CA LEU A 704 0.77 -20.89 34.61
C LEU A 704 1.66 -21.52 33.55
N MET A 705 1.28 -21.38 32.29
CA MET A 705 2.09 -21.76 31.14
C MET A 705 3.01 -20.61 30.76
N THR A 706 4.25 -20.91 30.43
CA THR A 706 5.17 -20.03 29.73
C THR A 706 5.40 -20.53 28.31
N THR A 707 5.58 -19.58 27.40
CA THR A 707 5.89 -19.81 25.99
C THR A 707 7.11 -18.99 25.61
N THR A 708 7.67 -19.24 24.45
CA THR A 708 8.73 -18.37 23.91
C THR A 708 8.21 -16.94 23.64
N THR A 709 9.11 -15.96 23.58
CA THR A 709 8.75 -14.54 23.44
C THR A 709 8.00 -14.22 22.15
N ALA A 710 8.46 -14.75 21.01
CA ALA A 710 7.87 -14.42 19.72
C ALA A 710 6.55 -15.18 19.47
N ALA A 711 6.41 -16.40 19.99
CA ALA A 711 5.25 -17.25 19.74
C ALA A 711 4.09 -17.03 20.73
N ALA A 712 4.23 -16.15 21.74
CA ALA A 712 3.22 -15.93 22.78
C ALA A 712 1.79 -15.69 22.23
N GLY A 713 1.66 -14.86 21.19
CA GLY A 713 0.37 -14.61 20.55
C GLY A 713 -0.14 -15.79 19.73
N GLU A 714 0.77 -16.52 19.06
CA GLU A 714 0.42 -17.69 18.25
C GLU A 714 -0.05 -18.85 19.13
N VAL A 715 0.64 -19.12 20.24
CA VAL A 715 0.24 -20.15 21.21
C VAL A 715 -1.10 -19.80 21.83
N MET A 716 -1.33 -18.56 22.30
CA MET A 716 -2.63 -18.16 22.85
C MET A 716 -3.76 -18.40 21.84
N ARG A 717 -3.57 -18.02 20.58
CA ARG A 717 -4.55 -18.26 19.50
C ARG A 717 -4.75 -19.75 19.23
N HIS A 718 -3.68 -20.54 19.28
CA HIS A 718 -3.76 -21.99 19.11
C HIS A 718 -4.56 -22.63 20.26
N LEU A 719 -4.29 -22.27 21.52
CA LEU A 719 -5.07 -22.77 22.67
C LEU A 719 -6.56 -22.43 22.55
N GLU A 720 -6.90 -21.19 22.17
CA GLU A 720 -8.29 -20.77 21.91
C GLU A 720 -8.95 -21.63 20.85
N TRP A 721 -8.26 -21.84 19.71
CA TRP A 721 -8.79 -22.68 18.65
C TRP A 721 -8.97 -24.13 19.10
N VAL A 722 -7.99 -24.71 19.80
CA VAL A 722 -8.07 -26.09 20.32
C VAL A 722 -9.23 -26.24 21.30
N HIS A 723 -9.39 -25.30 22.23
CA HIS A 723 -10.50 -25.35 23.19
C HIS A 723 -11.85 -25.17 22.50
N GLN A 724 -12.01 -24.16 21.65
CA GLN A 724 -13.30 -23.88 21.01
C GLN A 724 -13.70 -24.90 19.94
N ALA A 725 -12.74 -25.40 19.15
CA ALA A 725 -13.01 -26.22 17.98
C ALA A 725 -12.81 -27.72 18.22
N LEU A 726 -11.86 -28.12 19.06
CA LEU A 726 -11.52 -29.54 19.27
C LEU A 726 -11.99 -30.09 20.61
N ARG A 727 -11.87 -29.30 21.68
CA ARG A 727 -12.19 -29.71 23.05
C ARG A 727 -13.15 -28.75 23.78
N PRO A 728 -14.31 -28.40 23.18
CA PRO A 728 -15.28 -27.51 23.84
C PRO A 728 -15.97 -28.18 25.04
N ASP A 729 -15.78 -29.48 25.21
CA ASP A 729 -16.26 -30.30 26.32
C ASP A 729 -15.53 -30.05 27.65
N LEU A 730 -14.32 -29.48 27.61
CA LEU A 730 -13.50 -29.30 28.81
C LEU A 730 -13.82 -28.00 29.57
N ASP A 731 -13.97 -28.10 30.89
CA ASP A 731 -14.19 -26.98 31.79
C ASP A 731 -12.86 -26.35 32.24
N LEU A 732 -12.42 -25.37 31.46
CA LEU A 732 -11.32 -24.47 31.81
C LEU A 732 -11.52 -23.08 31.21
N ARG A 733 -10.81 -22.10 31.75
CA ARG A 733 -10.64 -20.76 31.20
C ARG A 733 -9.17 -20.40 31.25
N PHE A 734 -8.70 -19.62 30.29
CA PHE A 734 -7.33 -19.14 30.29
C PHE A 734 -7.24 -17.73 29.73
N VAL A 735 -6.22 -17.00 30.15
CA VAL A 735 -5.99 -15.61 29.75
C VAL A 735 -4.49 -15.34 29.68
N SER A 736 -4.07 -14.55 28.69
CA SER A 736 -2.69 -14.06 28.65
C SER A 736 -2.44 -13.12 29.83
N VAL A 737 -1.44 -13.45 30.64
CA VAL A 737 -0.88 -12.62 31.72
C VAL A 737 0.55 -12.20 31.40
N THR A 738 0.93 -12.25 30.11
CA THR A 738 2.29 -11.95 29.61
C THR A 738 2.81 -10.61 30.12
N GLU A 739 1.99 -9.56 30.03
CA GLU A 739 2.33 -8.18 30.41
C GLU A 739 1.99 -7.85 31.88
N GLN A 740 1.30 -8.75 32.59
CA GLN A 740 0.93 -8.55 33.98
C GLN A 740 2.12 -8.75 34.93
N TRP A 741 3.12 -9.51 34.50
CA TRP A 741 4.25 -9.93 35.33
C TRP A 741 5.58 -9.51 34.71
N ALA A 742 6.35 -8.72 35.46
CA ALA A 742 7.79 -8.59 35.24
C ALA A 742 8.46 -9.82 35.84
N GLN A 743 9.43 -10.40 35.14
CA GLN A 743 10.08 -11.64 35.54
C GLN A 743 11.56 -11.61 35.21
N PHE A 744 12.40 -11.94 36.20
CA PHE A 744 13.85 -11.90 36.08
C PHE A 744 14.43 -13.27 36.42
N ALA A 745 15.30 -13.77 35.55
CA ALA A 745 16.12 -14.95 35.81
C ALA A 745 17.33 -14.53 36.65
N VAL A 746 17.47 -15.13 37.83
CA VAL A 746 18.61 -15.00 38.74
C VAL A 746 19.35 -16.34 38.72
N ALA A 747 20.53 -16.38 38.11
CA ALA A 747 21.23 -17.63 37.82
C ALA A 747 22.69 -17.59 38.25
N GLY A 748 23.18 -18.68 38.82
CA GLY A 748 24.57 -18.86 39.27
C GLY A 748 24.65 -19.51 40.65
N PRO A 749 25.85 -19.93 41.09
CA PRO A 749 26.05 -20.57 42.39
C PRO A 749 25.59 -19.70 43.58
N LYS A 750 25.58 -18.37 43.46
CA LYS A 750 25.10 -17.44 44.50
C LYS A 750 23.66 -16.96 44.31
N ALA A 751 22.90 -17.53 43.37
CA ALA A 751 21.53 -17.09 43.09
C ALA A 751 20.61 -17.18 44.32
N ARG A 752 20.72 -18.24 45.11
CA ARG A 752 19.94 -18.40 46.35
C ARG A 752 20.33 -17.38 47.42
N GLU A 753 21.63 -17.11 47.57
CA GLU A 753 22.15 -16.11 48.52
C GLU A 753 21.58 -14.72 48.20
N LEU A 754 21.61 -14.33 46.92
CA LEU A 754 21.02 -13.08 46.46
C LEU A 754 19.54 -12.98 46.81
N LEU A 755 18.76 -14.01 46.47
CA LEU A 755 17.31 -14.01 46.73
C LEU A 755 16.98 -14.01 48.22
N ASN A 756 17.75 -14.72 49.06
CA ASN A 756 17.54 -14.70 50.51
C ASN A 756 17.78 -13.32 51.15
N GLY A 757 18.57 -12.46 50.51
CA GLY A 757 18.72 -11.07 50.94
C GLY A 757 17.54 -10.16 50.54
N LEU A 758 16.66 -10.61 49.64
CA LEU A 758 15.55 -9.84 49.07
C LEU A 758 14.17 -10.32 49.52
N LEU A 759 14.00 -11.63 49.68
CA LEU A 759 12.73 -12.25 50.07
C LEU A 759 12.47 -12.07 51.55
N ASP A 760 11.19 -11.88 51.92
CA ASP A 760 10.78 -11.72 53.32
C ASP A 760 10.93 -13.04 54.12
N ALA A 761 11.06 -14.17 53.43
CA ALA A 761 11.36 -15.48 54.01
C ALA A 761 12.45 -16.21 53.20
N PRO A 762 13.43 -16.84 53.86
CA PRO A 762 14.56 -17.46 53.17
C PRO A 762 14.17 -18.77 52.47
N LEU A 763 14.84 -19.05 51.35
CA LEU A 763 14.75 -20.28 50.57
C LEU A 763 15.62 -21.37 51.21
N ALA A 764 15.00 -22.37 51.83
CA ALA A 764 15.68 -23.61 52.21
C ALA A 764 15.73 -24.61 51.04
N GLN A 765 16.84 -25.33 50.88
CA GLN A 765 17.03 -26.26 49.75
C GLN A 765 16.02 -27.41 49.74
N ALA A 766 15.68 -27.95 50.90
CA ALA A 766 14.71 -29.03 51.05
C ALA A 766 13.31 -28.63 50.56
N ASP A 767 12.94 -27.36 50.76
CA ASP A 767 11.61 -26.84 50.45
C ASP A 767 11.47 -26.40 48.98
N TRP A 768 12.59 -26.09 48.34
CA TRP A 768 12.63 -25.63 46.95
C TRP A 768 13.47 -26.55 46.06
N PRO A 769 13.10 -27.82 45.82
CA PRO A 769 13.83 -28.71 44.90
C PRO A 769 13.78 -28.22 43.45
N PHE A 770 14.63 -28.75 42.57
CA PHE A 770 14.63 -28.41 41.14
C PHE A 770 13.22 -28.54 40.53
N MET A 771 12.81 -27.57 39.71
CA MET A 771 11.45 -27.46 39.15
C MET A 771 10.35 -27.30 40.21
N ALA A 772 10.65 -26.67 41.35
CA ALA A 772 9.65 -26.17 42.29
C ALA A 772 9.12 -24.79 41.88
N CYS A 773 7.88 -24.48 42.25
CA CYS A 773 7.29 -23.16 42.10
C CYS A 773 6.38 -22.83 43.28
N GLY A 774 6.19 -21.54 43.54
CA GLY A 774 5.33 -21.10 44.63
C GLY A 774 5.20 -19.60 44.74
N ALA A 775 4.31 -19.16 45.62
CA ALA A 775 4.20 -17.76 46.01
C ALA A 775 5.35 -17.37 46.93
N VAL A 776 5.83 -16.14 46.79
CA VAL A 776 6.85 -15.54 47.67
C VAL A 776 6.46 -14.10 48.00
N SER A 777 7.05 -13.53 49.05
CA SER A 777 6.93 -12.11 49.36
C SER A 777 8.29 -11.44 49.18
N VAL A 778 8.32 -10.36 48.40
CA VAL A 778 9.51 -9.64 47.94
C VAL A 778 9.41 -8.22 48.47
N LEU A 779 10.06 -7.94 49.61
CA LEU A 779 9.97 -6.62 50.27
C LEU A 779 8.51 -6.18 50.48
N GLY A 780 7.65 -7.09 50.97
CA GLY A 780 6.21 -6.87 51.16
C GLY A 780 5.35 -6.95 49.89
N VAL A 781 5.93 -7.18 48.71
CA VAL A 781 5.21 -7.37 47.44
C VAL A 781 4.98 -8.86 47.18
N ARG A 782 3.72 -9.24 46.95
CA ARG A 782 3.37 -10.61 46.52
C ARG A 782 3.98 -10.92 45.14
N GLY A 783 4.87 -11.91 45.11
CA GLY A 783 5.53 -12.41 43.91
C GLY A 783 5.33 -13.92 43.72
N ARG A 784 5.94 -14.42 42.65
CA ARG A 784 6.02 -15.85 42.33
C ARG A 784 7.48 -16.20 42.09
N LEU A 785 7.87 -17.41 42.48
CA LEU A 785 9.22 -17.91 42.28
C LEU A 785 9.15 -19.27 41.58
N PHE A 786 10.03 -19.47 40.61
CA PHE A 786 10.18 -20.71 39.86
C PHE A 786 11.64 -21.15 39.90
N ARG A 787 11.94 -22.34 40.43
CA ARG A 787 13.30 -22.90 40.42
C ARG A 787 13.56 -23.61 39.09
N ILE A 788 13.70 -22.80 38.04
CA ILE A 788 13.98 -23.21 36.64
C ILE A 788 15.23 -22.51 36.14
N SER A 789 15.90 -23.10 35.16
CA SER A 789 17.17 -22.59 34.64
C SER A 789 17.33 -22.87 33.16
N PHE A 790 17.66 -21.82 32.40
CA PHE A 790 18.06 -21.90 31.01
C PHE A 790 19.58 -21.69 30.82
N SER A 791 20.32 -21.42 31.90
CA SER A 791 21.78 -21.26 31.88
C SER A 791 22.52 -22.55 32.21
N GLY A 792 21.85 -23.53 32.81
CA GLY A 792 22.47 -24.74 33.34
C GLY A 792 23.15 -24.58 34.70
N GLU A 793 23.13 -23.38 35.28
CA GLU A 793 23.45 -23.18 36.71
C GLU A 793 22.20 -23.35 37.57
N GLN A 794 22.37 -23.32 38.90
CA GLN A 794 21.26 -23.06 39.81
C GLN A 794 20.57 -21.76 39.38
N GLY A 795 19.27 -21.85 39.08
CA GLY A 795 18.49 -20.76 38.53
C GLY A 795 17.14 -20.62 39.22
N TYR A 796 16.72 -19.37 39.34
CA TYR A 796 15.41 -18.98 39.82
C TYR A 796 14.84 -17.90 38.91
N GLU A 797 13.56 -17.98 38.59
CA GLU A 797 12.83 -16.89 37.95
C GLU A 797 11.89 -16.28 38.97
N ILE A 798 12.12 -14.99 39.30
CA ILE A 798 11.31 -14.25 40.25
C ILE A 798 10.40 -13.29 39.49
N ALA A 799 9.09 -13.38 39.76
CA ALA A 799 8.07 -12.59 39.11
C ALA A 799 7.29 -11.72 40.09
N VAL A 800 7.09 -10.45 39.73
CA VAL A 800 6.26 -9.48 40.47
C VAL A 800 5.29 -8.79 39.51
N PRO A 801 4.19 -8.18 40.00
CA PRO A 801 3.35 -7.36 39.16
C PRO A 801 4.17 -6.31 38.40
N ALA A 802 3.93 -6.15 37.10
CA ALA A 802 4.77 -5.37 36.19
C ALA A 802 5.10 -3.94 36.69
N ARG A 803 4.17 -3.30 37.42
CA ARG A 803 4.39 -1.98 38.03
C ARG A 803 5.60 -1.88 38.98
N PHE A 804 6.12 -3.01 39.46
CA PHE A 804 7.30 -3.10 40.33
C PHE A 804 8.56 -3.59 39.60
N GLY A 805 8.47 -3.86 38.30
CA GLY A 805 9.53 -4.52 37.54
C GLY A 805 10.83 -3.73 37.45
N ASP A 806 10.78 -2.41 37.20
CA ASP A 806 11.98 -1.55 37.17
C ASP A 806 12.70 -1.55 38.51
N SER A 807 11.97 -1.32 39.61
CA SER A 807 12.52 -1.30 40.97
C SER A 807 13.13 -2.65 41.35
N LEU A 808 12.45 -3.76 41.03
CA LEU A 808 12.98 -5.09 41.29
C LEU A 808 14.27 -5.36 40.48
N PHE A 809 14.31 -4.96 39.21
CA PHE A 809 15.52 -5.14 38.39
C PHE A 809 16.72 -4.40 38.98
N ARG A 810 16.55 -3.14 39.37
CA ARG A 810 17.60 -2.33 40.00
C ARG A 810 18.11 -2.96 41.30
N GLU A 811 17.20 -3.41 42.17
CA GLU A 811 17.55 -4.09 43.42
C GLU A 811 18.31 -5.41 43.17
N LEU A 812 17.83 -6.22 42.23
CA LEU A 812 18.49 -7.48 41.86
C LEU A 812 19.90 -7.22 41.31
N VAL A 813 20.05 -6.23 40.43
CA VAL A 813 21.34 -5.88 39.82
C VAL A 813 22.31 -5.37 40.87
N ALA A 814 21.93 -4.42 41.72
CA ALA A 814 22.81 -3.87 42.75
C ALA A 814 23.30 -4.96 43.72
N ARG A 815 22.41 -5.90 44.11
CA ARG A 815 22.77 -7.04 44.97
C ARG A 815 23.63 -8.06 44.25
N ALA A 816 23.39 -8.29 42.96
CA ALA A 816 24.25 -9.14 42.14
C ALA A 816 25.66 -8.57 42.08
N GLU A 817 25.82 -7.27 41.80
CA GLU A 817 27.12 -6.61 41.75
C GLU A 817 27.89 -6.70 43.08
N ALA A 818 27.20 -6.54 44.21
CA ALA A 818 27.79 -6.72 45.54
C ALA A 818 28.32 -8.15 45.78
N LEU A 819 27.81 -9.16 45.06
CA LEU A 819 28.24 -10.56 45.16
C LEU A 819 29.30 -10.95 44.11
N GLY A 820 29.80 -10.00 43.32
CA GLY A 820 30.69 -10.22 42.18
C GLY A 820 29.95 -10.56 40.88
N GLY A 821 28.63 -10.39 40.87
CA GLY A 821 27.69 -10.62 39.80
C GLY A 821 27.32 -9.37 38.99
N GLY A 822 26.13 -9.37 38.38
CA GLY A 822 25.59 -8.24 37.63
C GLY A 822 24.49 -8.60 36.62
N PRO A 823 24.04 -7.67 35.77
CA PRO A 823 23.09 -7.94 34.71
C PRO A 823 23.76 -8.66 33.53
N TYR A 824 23.02 -9.52 32.83
CA TYR A 824 23.47 -10.12 31.57
C TYR A 824 22.38 -10.12 30.50
N GLY A 825 22.83 -9.95 29.25
CA GLY A 825 21.95 -9.81 28.09
C GLY A 825 21.73 -11.10 27.30
N MET A 826 21.06 -10.95 26.17
CA MET A 826 20.73 -12.05 25.27
C MET A 826 21.95 -12.79 24.69
N GLU A 827 23.08 -12.10 24.46
CA GLU A 827 24.29 -12.75 23.93
C GLU A 827 24.86 -13.76 24.92
N ALA A 828 25.01 -13.35 26.19
CA ALA A 828 25.47 -14.24 27.25
C ALA A 828 24.48 -15.37 27.52
N LEU A 829 23.16 -15.08 27.52
CA LEU A 829 22.13 -16.11 27.62
C LEU A 829 22.24 -17.14 26.49
N ASN A 830 22.54 -16.68 25.27
CA ASN A 830 22.70 -17.54 24.10
C ASN A 830 23.93 -18.45 24.24
N VAL A 831 25.06 -17.95 24.75
CA VAL A 831 26.24 -18.81 25.03
C VAL A 831 25.90 -19.86 26.09
N LEU A 832 25.31 -19.43 27.22
CA LEU A 832 24.98 -20.32 28.34
C LEU A 832 24.05 -21.46 27.94
N ARG A 833 23.04 -21.19 27.09
CA ARG A 833 22.10 -22.22 26.62
C ARG A 833 22.72 -23.13 25.56
N ILE A 834 23.62 -22.62 24.70
CA ILE A 834 24.34 -23.44 23.71
C ILE A 834 25.26 -24.42 24.44
N GLU A 835 25.96 -23.98 25.50
CA GLU A 835 26.76 -24.88 26.34
C GLU A 835 25.96 -26.05 26.91
N LYS A 836 24.64 -25.86 27.12
CA LYS A 836 23.71 -26.89 27.63
C LYS A 836 22.96 -27.65 26.54
N GLY A 837 23.16 -27.33 25.26
CA GLY A 837 22.41 -27.93 24.16
C GLY A 837 20.92 -27.59 24.18
N PHE A 838 20.52 -26.53 24.89
CA PHE A 838 19.12 -26.11 24.93
C PHE A 838 18.72 -25.43 23.62
N ILE A 839 17.50 -25.74 23.19
CA ILE A 839 16.94 -25.28 21.93
C ILE A 839 16.28 -23.92 22.08
N THR A 840 16.24 -23.18 20.99
CA THR A 840 15.44 -21.97 20.82
C THR A 840 14.77 -22.01 19.45
N HIS A 841 14.08 -20.95 19.03
CA HIS A 841 13.58 -20.83 17.65
C HIS A 841 14.64 -20.98 16.56
N ALA A 842 15.93 -20.82 16.88
CA ALA A 842 17.00 -21.16 15.94
C ALA A 842 17.00 -22.65 15.57
N GLU A 843 16.59 -23.53 16.49
CA GLU A 843 16.47 -24.98 16.30
C GLU A 843 15.03 -25.43 15.99
N ILE A 844 14.01 -24.69 16.45
CA ILE A 844 12.58 -24.95 16.17
C ILE A 844 12.01 -23.98 15.12
N HIS A 845 12.65 -23.90 13.95
CA HIS A 845 12.29 -22.99 12.85
C HIS A 845 11.11 -23.48 11.98
N GLY A 846 10.25 -24.34 12.53
CA GLY A 846 9.04 -24.83 11.88
C GLY A 846 9.21 -26.03 10.95
N ARG A 847 10.46 -26.49 10.69
CA ARG A 847 10.75 -27.68 9.87
C ARG A 847 11.39 -28.83 10.65
N THR A 848 11.47 -28.72 11.96
CA THR A 848 12.12 -29.70 12.83
C THR A 848 11.10 -30.44 13.68
N THR A 849 11.29 -31.75 13.80
CA THR A 849 10.43 -32.65 14.58
C THR A 849 11.03 -32.88 15.96
N ALA A 850 10.26 -33.46 16.89
CA ALA A 850 10.79 -33.92 18.17
C ALA A 850 11.95 -34.93 17.99
N TYR A 851 11.92 -35.74 16.92
CA TYR A 851 13.00 -36.66 16.57
C TYR A 851 14.28 -35.96 16.14
N ASP A 852 14.16 -34.92 15.31
CA ASP A 852 15.30 -34.15 14.80
C ASP A 852 16.06 -33.47 15.94
N ILE A 853 15.35 -32.92 16.93
CA ILE A 853 15.96 -32.25 18.11
C ILE A 853 16.35 -33.22 19.23
N GLY A 854 16.23 -34.54 19.03
CA GLY A 854 16.58 -35.55 20.03
C GLY A 854 15.62 -35.65 21.22
N MET A 855 14.41 -35.10 21.10
CA MET A 855 13.38 -35.10 22.15
C MET A 855 12.19 -36.01 21.85
N GLN A 856 12.34 -37.00 20.94
CA GLN A 856 11.27 -37.94 20.59
C GLN A 856 10.67 -38.66 21.81
N GLY A 857 11.49 -38.94 22.83
CA GLY A 857 11.03 -39.56 24.08
C GLY A 857 10.04 -38.71 24.89
N MET A 858 9.89 -37.41 24.58
CA MET A 858 8.85 -36.57 25.19
C MET A 858 7.48 -36.76 24.55
N VAL A 859 7.40 -37.32 23.34
CA VAL A 859 6.14 -37.65 22.68
C VAL A 859 5.56 -38.90 23.36
N SER A 860 4.59 -38.67 24.24
CA SER A 860 4.03 -39.74 25.08
C SER A 860 3.37 -40.83 24.26
N GLU A 861 3.78 -42.08 24.48
CA GLU A 861 3.11 -43.25 23.89
C GLU A 861 1.73 -43.49 24.51
N LYS A 862 1.53 -43.08 25.77
CA LYS A 862 0.38 -43.44 26.62
C LYS A 862 -0.87 -42.57 26.42
N LYS A 863 -0.74 -41.44 25.74
CA LYS A 863 -1.85 -40.52 25.45
C LYS A 863 -1.79 -40.01 24.02
N ASP A 864 -2.91 -39.55 23.51
CA ASP A 864 -2.91 -38.78 22.28
C ASP A 864 -2.61 -37.30 22.56
N CYS A 865 -2.13 -36.59 21.54
CA CYS A 865 -1.97 -35.14 21.55
C CYS A 865 -1.85 -34.60 20.14
N ILE A 866 -2.00 -33.29 19.99
CA ILE A 866 -1.87 -32.60 18.70
C ILE A 866 -0.52 -32.96 18.07
N GLY A 867 -0.56 -33.34 16.79
CA GLY A 867 0.62 -33.66 15.99
C GLY A 867 1.20 -35.05 16.17
N LYS A 868 0.83 -35.81 17.21
CA LYS A 868 1.46 -37.12 17.52
C LYS A 868 1.41 -38.09 16.35
N THR A 869 0.23 -38.30 15.77
CA THR A 869 0.07 -39.27 14.68
C THR A 869 0.93 -38.90 13.47
N LEU A 870 0.94 -37.62 13.08
CA LEU A 870 1.69 -37.20 11.89
C LEU A 870 3.20 -37.11 12.15
N SER A 871 3.64 -36.89 13.40
CA SER A 871 5.05 -36.90 13.77
C SER A 871 5.69 -38.29 13.65
N GLN A 872 4.88 -39.36 13.66
CA GLN A 872 5.35 -40.75 13.60
C GLN A 872 5.42 -41.33 12.18
N ARG A 873 5.13 -40.54 11.14
CA ARG A 873 5.25 -40.99 9.75
C ARG A 873 6.69 -41.40 9.44
N ALA A 874 6.85 -42.44 8.62
CA ALA A 874 8.16 -43.01 8.29
C ALA A 874 9.21 -41.96 7.87
N GLY A 875 8.85 -40.99 7.03
CA GLY A 875 9.77 -39.92 6.59
C GLY A 875 10.15 -38.89 7.66
N LEU A 876 9.40 -38.76 8.76
CA LEU A 876 9.74 -37.91 9.91
C LEU A 876 10.53 -38.64 10.99
N MET A 877 10.53 -39.98 10.93
CA MET A 877 11.29 -40.88 11.80
C MET A 877 12.46 -41.55 11.06
N ASP A 878 12.76 -41.10 9.84
CA ASP A 878 13.79 -41.72 9.00
C ASP A 878 15.17 -41.56 9.67
N PRO A 879 15.95 -42.65 9.84
CA PRO A 879 17.28 -42.59 10.45
C PRO A 879 18.24 -41.64 9.71
N ASP A 880 18.01 -41.40 8.42
CA ASP A 880 18.84 -40.53 7.58
C ASP A 880 18.50 -39.03 7.69
N ARG A 881 17.58 -38.64 8.59
CA ARG A 881 17.27 -37.22 8.81
C ARG A 881 18.45 -36.46 9.41
N GLU A 882 18.42 -35.15 9.23
CA GLU A 882 19.32 -34.23 9.89
C GLU A 882 18.88 -34.08 11.35
N ARG A 883 19.77 -34.42 12.28
CA ARG A 883 19.49 -34.47 13.71
C ARG A 883 20.47 -33.60 14.48
N LEU A 884 20.01 -33.03 15.59
CA LEU A 884 20.72 -32.05 16.39
C LEU A 884 21.99 -32.66 17.00
N VAL A 885 23.12 -31.99 16.76
CA VAL A 885 24.45 -32.33 17.29
C VAL A 885 25.17 -31.08 17.76
N GLY A 886 26.22 -31.28 18.56
CA GLY A 886 27.20 -30.24 18.85
C GLY A 886 28.33 -30.25 17.83
N LEU A 887 28.93 -29.09 17.59
CA LEU A 887 30.13 -28.91 16.78
C LEU A 887 31.21 -28.21 17.59
N LYS A 888 32.44 -28.72 17.48
CA LYS A 888 33.65 -28.14 18.04
C LYS A 888 34.70 -27.99 16.94
N PRO A 889 35.33 -26.82 16.75
CA PRO A 889 36.33 -26.67 15.70
C PRO A 889 37.57 -27.51 15.98
N VAL A 890 38.18 -28.06 14.92
CA VAL A 890 39.48 -28.72 15.00
C VAL A 890 40.59 -27.66 14.93
N GLY A 891 41.20 -27.39 16.08
CA GLY A 891 42.29 -26.41 16.27
C GLY A 891 41.85 -25.15 17.03
N ALA A 892 42.82 -24.44 17.61
CA ALA A 892 42.57 -23.43 18.65
C ALA A 892 41.98 -22.09 18.17
N VAL A 893 41.93 -21.82 16.85
CA VAL A 893 41.65 -20.47 16.30
C VAL A 893 40.67 -20.49 15.12
N LYS A 894 39.87 -21.55 14.96
CA LYS A 894 38.92 -21.62 13.83
C LYS A 894 37.52 -21.15 14.21
N GLN A 895 36.85 -20.50 13.26
CA GLN A 895 35.52 -19.94 13.43
C GLN A 895 34.42 -20.92 13.02
N ILE A 896 33.27 -20.82 13.69
CA ILE A 896 32.02 -21.47 13.31
C ILE A 896 31.00 -20.34 13.13
N THR A 897 30.21 -20.37 12.06
CA THR A 897 29.14 -19.40 11.81
C THR A 897 27.78 -20.07 11.68
N ALA A 898 26.75 -19.42 12.21
CA ALA A 898 25.37 -19.84 12.00
C ALA A 898 25.00 -19.68 10.52
N GLY A 899 24.25 -20.64 9.98
CA GLY A 899 23.89 -20.74 8.56
C GLY A 899 24.96 -21.41 7.68
N ALA A 900 26.12 -21.78 8.22
CA ALA A 900 27.11 -22.56 7.48
C ALA A 900 26.60 -23.97 7.20
N HIS A 901 27.03 -24.55 6.07
CA HIS A 901 26.68 -25.90 5.66
C HIS A 901 27.76 -26.92 6.01
N LEU A 902 27.36 -28.16 6.21
CA LEU A 902 28.21 -29.26 6.64
C LEU A 902 28.42 -30.25 5.49
N PHE A 903 29.67 -30.70 5.31
CA PHE A 903 30.07 -31.63 4.27
C PHE A 903 30.93 -32.73 4.87
N ASN A 904 30.95 -33.91 4.25
CA ASN A 904 31.89 -34.94 4.64
C ASN A 904 33.32 -34.48 4.33
N ARG A 905 34.29 -34.96 5.11
CA ARG A 905 35.69 -34.62 4.90
C ARG A 905 36.16 -35.10 3.52
N GLY A 906 36.82 -34.20 2.77
CA GLY A 906 37.35 -34.49 1.44
C GLY A 906 36.33 -34.37 0.29
N GLU A 907 35.04 -34.16 0.59
CA GLU A 907 34.04 -33.88 -0.44
C GLU A 907 34.05 -32.40 -0.85
N ALA A 908 33.68 -32.15 -2.11
CA ALA A 908 33.51 -30.81 -2.62
C ALA A 908 32.29 -30.14 -1.94
N PRO A 909 32.39 -28.85 -1.55
CA PRO A 909 31.32 -28.14 -0.84
C PRO A 909 30.24 -27.65 -1.83
N VAL A 910 29.55 -28.60 -2.45
CA VAL A 910 28.50 -28.40 -3.44
C VAL A 910 27.19 -29.01 -2.95
N ARG A 911 26.06 -28.49 -3.44
CA ARG A 911 24.70 -28.86 -2.98
C ARG A 911 24.44 -30.37 -2.87
N VAL A 912 24.99 -31.18 -3.77
CA VAL A 912 24.77 -32.65 -3.78
C VAL A 912 25.43 -33.39 -2.61
N ASN A 913 26.44 -32.77 -1.98
CA ASN A 913 27.21 -33.35 -0.87
C ASN A 913 26.83 -32.74 0.49
N ASP A 914 25.86 -31.82 0.52
CA ASP A 914 25.41 -31.15 1.73
C ASP A 914 24.82 -32.17 2.73
N GLN A 915 25.28 -32.11 3.97
CA GLN A 915 24.91 -33.01 5.06
C GLN A 915 24.08 -32.32 6.13
N GLY A 916 23.87 -31.01 6.04
CA GLY A 916 23.09 -30.24 7.00
C GLY A 916 23.72 -28.88 7.28
N TYR A 917 23.32 -28.25 8.39
CA TYR A 917 23.61 -26.84 8.63
C TYR A 917 23.73 -26.50 10.11
N VAL A 918 24.45 -25.41 10.39
CA VAL A 918 24.67 -24.85 11.73
C VAL A 918 23.55 -23.87 12.07
N THR A 919 22.93 -24.04 13.24
CA THR A 919 21.83 -23.17 13.71
C THR A 919 22.33 -22.08 14.63
N SER A 920 23.16 -22.45 15.61
CA SER A 920 23.55 -21.58 16.71
C SER A 920 25.04 -21.71 16.97
N VAL A 921 25.70 -20.59 17.25
CA VAL A 921 27.15 -20.54 17.51
C VAL A 921 27.46 -19.58 18.63
N GLY A 922 28.54 -19.85 19.36
CA GLY A 922 29.05 -18.95 20.37
C GLY A 922 30.48 -19.30 20.74
N PHE A 923 31.26 -18.31 21.17
CA PHE A 923 32.49 -18.58 21.90
C PHE A 923 32.11 -18.90 23.33
N SER A 924 32.53 -20.06 23.84
CA SER A 924 32.35 -20.40 25.24
C SER A 924 33.58 -19.95 26.03
N PRO A 925 33.49 -18.92 26.89
CA PRO A 925 34.59 -18.57 27.80
C PRO A 925 34.78 -19.62 28.90
N THR A 926 33.79 -20.49 29.13
CA THR A 926 33.85 -21.64 30.05
C THR A 926 34.76 -22.74 29.50
N LEU A 927 34.66 -23.03 28.20
CA LEU A 927 35.40 -24.11 27.52
C LEU A 927 36.65 -23.60 26.78
N GLY A 928 36.75 -22.28 26.57
CA GLY A 928 37.89 -21.64 25.92
C GLY A 928 37.91 -21.72 24.39
N HIS A 929 36.83 -22.17 23.75
CA HIS A 929 36.74 -22.31 22.29
C HIS A 929 35.33 -22.05 21.74
N MET A 930 35.21 -21.92 20.41
CA MET A 930 33.91 -21.86 19.75
C MET A 930 33.15 -23.18 19.93
N ILE A 931 31.84 -23.09 20.04
CA ILE A 931 30.90 -24.21 20.03
C ILE A 931 29.72 -23.86 19.13
N GLY A 932 29.07 -24.86 18.57
CA GLY A 932 27.86 -24.66 17.79
C GLY A 932 26.87 -25.82 17.89
N LEU A 933 25.59 -25.52 17.70
CA LEU A 933 24.55 -26.50 17.46
C LEU A 933 24.28 -26.57 15.96
N ALA A 934 24.05 -27.79 15.48
CA ALA A 934 23.80 -28.03 14.07
C ALA A 934 22.86 -29.21 13.86
N PHE A 935 22.16 -29.21 12.73
CA PHE A 935 21.48 -30.39 12.23
C PHE A 935 22.40 -31.09 11.23
N LEU A 936 22.74 -32.35 11.51
CA LEU A 936 23.62 -33.17 10.67
C LEU A 936 22.89 -34.47 10.32
N ARG A 937 22.92 -34.85 9.04
CA ARG A 937 22.41 -36.14 8.57
C ARG A 937 23.02 -37.29 9.39
N ARG A 938 22.16 -38.09 10.04
CA ARG A 938 22.56 -39.17 10.96
C ARG A 938 23.47 -38.67 12.09
N GLY A 939 23.21 -37.48 12.60
CA GLY A 939 24.11 -36.75 13.48
C GLY A 939 24.54 -37.52 14.74
N PRO A 940 23.61 -38.04 15.57
CA PRO A 940 23.94 -38.78 16.78
C PRO A 940 24.81 -40.02 16.54
N GLU A 941 24.66 -40.66 15.37
CA GLU A 941 25.45 -41.82 14.97
C GLU A 941 26.88 -41.45 14.52
N ARG A 942 27.18 -40.16 14.36
CA ARG A 942 28.43 -39.61 13.85
C ARG A 942 29.24 -38.83 14.88
N ILE A 943 28.86 -38.92 16.16
CA ILE A 943 29.64 -38.30 17.25
C ILE A 943 31.08 -38.86 17.22
N GLY A 944 32.06 -37.96 17.27
CA GLY A 944 33.49 -38.24 17.12
C GLY A 944 34.03 -38.11 15.68
N GLU A 945 33.15 -37.98 14.68
CA GLU A 945 33.57 -37.75 13.29
C GLU A 945 34.04 -36.30 13.08
N VAL A 946 34.96 -36.08 12.13
CA VAL A 946 35.35 -34.75 11.65
C VAL A 946 34.62 -34.44 10.35
N VAL A 947 33.82 -33.37 10.36
CA VAL A 947 33.11 -32.82 9.21
C VAL A 947 33.72 -31.49 8.77
N ARG A 948 33.45 -31.08 7.52
CA ARG A 948 33.86 -29.79 6.98
C ARG A 948 32.68 -28.82 7.01
N LEU A 949 32.85 -27.69 7.69
CA LEU A 949 31.92 -26.57 7.72
C LEU A 949 32.33 -25.53 6.69
N VAL A 950 31.40 -25.10 5.83
CA VAL A 950 31.65 -24.06 4.83
C VAL A 950 30.57 -22.99 4.84
N ASP A 951 31.00 -21.73 4.95
CA ASP A 951 30.19 -20.53 4.74
C ASP A 951 30.75 -19.77 3.54
N HIS A 952 30.13 -19.98 2.37
CA HIS A 952 30.57 -19.39 1.11
C HIS A 952 30.47 -17.86 1.10
N LEU A 953 29.52 -17.28 1.85
CA LEU A 953 29.32 -15.82 1.87
C LEU A 953 30.42 -15.12 2.68
N ARG A 954 30.88 -15.76 3.76
CA ARG A 954 31.93 -15.21 4.64
C ARG A 954 33.32 -15.76 4.32
N GLY A 955 33.44 -16.71 3.39
CA GLY A 955 34.70 -17.33 3.01
C GLY A 955 35.30 -18.19 4.14
N ILE A 956 34.46 -18.77 5.00
CA ILE A 956 34.90 -19.60 6.12
C ILE A 956 34.85 -21.06 5.71
N ASP A 957 35.95 -21.76 5.97
CA ASP A 957 36.10 -23.19 5.71
C ASP A 957 36.85 -23.80 6.89
N THR A 958 36.19 -24.66 7.66
CA THR A 958 36.68 -25.14 8.94
C THR A 958 36.30 -26.59 9.18
N GLU A 959 37.27 -27.42 9.54
CA GLU A 959 37.00 -28.76 10.06
C GLU A 959 36.46 -28.67 11.49
N CYS A 960 35.37 -29.40 11.77
CA CYS A 960 34.72 -29.48 13.05
C CYS A 960 34.57 -30.95 13.48
N GLU A 961 34.85 -31.25 14.74
CA GLU A 961 34.48 -32.48 15.41
C GLU A 961 32.99 -32.44 15.78
N VAL A 962 32.25 -33.49 15.42
CA VAL A 962 30.86 -33.71 15.82
C VAL A 962 30.87 -34.22 17.25
N VAL A 963 30.19 -33.53 18.16
CA VAL A 963 30.16 -33.85 19.60
C VAL A 963 28.72 -33.91 20.11
N ASN A 964 28.56 -34.33 21.37
CA ASN A 964 27.27 -34.23 22.04
C ASN A 964 26.80 -32.75 22.06
N PRO A 965 25.52 -32.45 21.79
CA PRO A 965 25.00 -31.07 21.85
C PRO A 965 25.09 -30.44 23.25
N VAL A 966 25.25 -31.22 24.32
CA VAL A 966 25.48 -30.74 25.68
C VAL A 966 26.99 -30.69 25.97
N PHE A 967 27.58 -29.51 25.88
CA PHE A 967 29.03 -29.30 26.01
C PHE A 967 29.51 -29.17 27.46
N TYR A 968 28.65 -28.70 28.37
CA TYR A 968 29.01 -28.38 29.75
C TYR A 968 28.06 -29.03 30.75
N ASP A 969 28.60 -29.65 31.81
CA ASP A 969 27.86 -30.35 32.88
C ASP A 969 26.75 -31.28 32.32
N PRO A 970 27.09 -32.30 31.51
CA PRO A 970 26.08 -33.15 30.86
C PRO A 970 25.16 -33.88 31.84
N GLU A 971 25.65 -34.20 33.05
CA GLU A 971 24.86 -34.80 34.13
C GLU A 971 23.86 -33.81 34.78
N GLY A 972 24.09 -32.51 34.60
CA GLY A 972 23.21 -31.44 35.08
C GLY A 972 23.24 -31.21 36.59
N GLY A 973 24.33 -31.58 37.25
CA GLY A 973 24.46 -31.50 38.71
C GLY A 973 24.37 -30.07 39.24
N ARG A 974 24.95 -29.10 38.51
CA ARG A 974 24.97 -27.69 38.94
C ARG A 974 23.58 -27.06 38.95
N MET A 975 22.75 -27.42 37.97
CA MET A 975 21.37 -26.96 37.85
C MET A 975 20.45 -27.62 38.88
N ARG A 976 20.57 -28.94 39.04
CA ARG A 976 19.66 -29.74 39.88
C ARG A 976 19.95 -29.56 41.38
N GLY A 977 21.22 -29.28 41.70
CA GLY A 977 21.71 -28.99 43.05
C GLY A 977 21.87 -30.22 43.92
#